data_AF-A0A4Q4NMR8-F1
#
_entry.id   AF-A0A4Q4NMR8-F1
#
_cell.length_a   1.000
_cell.length_b   1.000
_cell.length_c   1.000
_cell.angle_alpha   90.00
_cell.angle_beta   90.00
_cell.angle_gamma   90.00
#
_symmetry.space_group_name_H-M   'P 1'
#
loop_
_entity.id
_entity.type
_entity.pdbx_description
1 polymer ?
#
loop_
_entity_poly.entity_id
_entity_poly.type
_entity_poly.pdbx_seq_one_letter_code
_entity_poly.pdbx_strand_id
1 'polypeptide(L)'
;MADKISSITDLPLDILVLVFPYLDAKSFLALCSTCKAFQQPSIQLDPAYWSYLARTTFRVPNQPVVQHDGDRWQKMYRRMLTQSRVYTWGHNSHNRLGHALDPEDHTHGRRGPRMRAGMMRPGRRMYAAHQAFPTEMDKTRDLGVIADMQCGGWSTTLLTSKGTLHTAGVLDGQRILLANGPLQPLRFPEGYPPTATDAQYEEPTVAIRQFSSGRAHILGLSDSGRMWSWYDVKKPALQVKFATLQWNEISLNDTTRTTSNFGQIKQVVAGWSRSSAYVHGIGIVVWDPVERDHGEDGTDTMLVLEHAEVPQTGYQHVKGTRESDEQRALGREVGAVLNYVLLEHFVLFTTDLGKVFCGKFGAKNQVEDVIELRMVRHEKGAPLDVQGSFRNFAIFKDNEVITGDQNYLESCWSNRHNSSGDMQGLKKIPALQGTNVISIAFGDYHYLALHSNGKITSYGTENGGCGSLGLGMNDDNLVGKARGIVYDQFNNNGQLLPHAYTTGRQIWFDARKNEWLKEVVHDQAHAEESASRRELFLSDHNVQGEVSEWFEQEGRAWDQDGGEDGLGAYFALQVSAAGWQSGALVLVNEDLAKKEPSNNREDRSFPRLKLSDGREMPGEKEFDEWREGRPDFQLNT
;
A
#
# COMPACT_ATOMS: atom_id res chain seq x y z
N MET A 1 28.21 45.47 -19.45
CA MET A 1 27.42 46.17 -18.43
C MET A 1 26.41 45.16 -17.92
N ALA A 2 26.50 44.77 -16.65
CA ALA A 2 25.51 43.86 -16.07
C ALA A 2 24.20 44.63 -15.94
N ASP A 3 23.15 44.16 -16.59
CA ASP A 3 21.81 44.75 -16.47
C ASP A 3 21.43 44.78 -14.99
N LYS A 4 21.04 45.97 -14.54
CA LYS A 4 20.70 46.23 -13.15
C LYS A 4 19.35 45.55 -12.90
N ILE A 5 19.37 44.36 -12.29
CA ILE A 5 18.16 43.63 -11.86
C ILE A 5 17.32 44.60 -11.03
N SER A 6 16.16 44.98 -11.57
CA SER A 6 15.30 46.04 -11.01
C SER A 6 13.99 45.47 -10.46
N SER A 7 13.60 44.31 -10.98
CA SER A 7 12.41 43.55 -10.59
C SER A 7 12.77 42.09 -10.32
N ILE A 8 11.99 41.44 -9.44
CA ILE A 8 12.08 39.99 -9.20
C ILE A 8 11.82 39.17 -10.47
N THR A 9 11.08 39.73 -11.44
CA THR A 9 10.84 39.13 -12.76
C THR A 9 12.07 39.11 -13.67
N ASP A 10 13.09 39.90 -13.35
CA ASP A 10 14.34 39.97 -14.12
C ASP A 10 15.33 38.87 -13.67
N LEU A 11 15.00 38.12 -12.61
CA LEU A 11 15.79 37.00 -12.14
C LEU A 11 15.67 35.80 -13.11
N PRO A 12 16.79 35.10 -13.39
CA PRO A 12 16.75 33.83 -14.10
C PRO A 12 15.81 32.82 -13.43
N LEU A 13 15.14 32.00 -14.24
CA LEU A 13 14.23 30.95 -13.76
C LEU A 13 14.93 30.01 -12.76
N ASP A 14 16.20 29.70 -12.98
CA ASP A 14 17.00 28.84 -12.11
C ASP A 14 17.09 29.36 -10.67
N ILE A 15 17.04 30.68 -10.47
CA ILE A 15 17.02 31.28 -9.12
C ILE A 15 15.61 31.22 -8.55
N LEU A 16 14.59 31.53 -9.36
CA LEU A 16 13.19 31.51 -8.93
C LEU A 16 12.74 30.11 -8.48
N VAL A 17 13.18 29.06 -9.17
CA VAL A 17 12.94 27.65 -8.80
C VAL A 17 13.56 27.27 -7.45
N LEU A 18 14.58 27.99 -6.97
CA LEU A 18 15.13 27.81 -5.62
C LEU A 18 14.30 28.53 -4.54
N VAL A 19 13.54 29.56 -4.92
CA VAL A 19 12.72 30.37 -3.98
C VAL A 19 11.32 29.79 -3.84
N PHE A 20 10.70 29.36 -4.94
CA PHE A 20 9.31 28.85 -4.93
C PHE A 20 9.05 27.74 -3.91
N PRO A 21 9.96 26.76 -3.68
CA PRO A 21 9.75 25.70 -2.69
C PRO A 21 9.50 26.19 -1.25
N TYR A 22 9.85 27.45 -0.93
CA TYR A 22 9.60 28.06 0.37
C TYR A 22 8.20 28.69 0.50
N LEU A 23 7.41 28.73 -0.58
CA LEU A 23 6.05 29.27 -0.60
C LEU A 23 5.04 28.12 -0.57
N ASP A 24 4.07 28.20 0.33
CA ASP A 24 2.89 27.33 0.30
C ASP A 24 2.06 27.56 -0.97
N ALA A 25 1.19 26.60 -1.32
CA ALA A 25 0.38 26.69 -2.55
C ALA A 25 -0.39 28.00 -2.65
N LYS A 26 -0.93 28.48 -1.52
CA LYS A 26 -1.71 29.70 -1.46
C LYS A 26 -0.87 30.93 -1.76
N SER A 27 0.29 31.08 -1.12
CA SER A 27 1.18 32.22 -1.35
C SER A 27 1.82 32.17 -2.74
N PHE A 28 2.15 30.99 -3.24
CA PHE A 28 2.67 30.82 -4.59
C PHE A 28 1.65 31.21 -5.66
N LEU A 29 0.40 30.75 -5.54
CA LEU A 29 -0.66 31.15 -6.46
C LEU A 29 -0.98 32.65 -6.35
N ALA A 30 -0.95 33.21 -5.13
CA ALA A 30 -1.08 34.65 -4.93
C ALA A 30 0.05 35.42 -5.64
N LEU A 31 1.31 34.98 -5.51
CA LEU A 31 2.45 35.55 -6.22
C LEU A 31 2.25 35.46 -7.74
N CYS A 32 1.84 34.30 -8.27
CA CYS A 32 1.58 34.11 -9.70
C CYS A 32 0.49 35.04 -10.24
N SER A 33 -0.48 35.43 -9.40
CA SER A 33 -1.54 36.36 -9.79
C SER A 33 -1.14 37.84 -9.76
N THR A 34 0.06 38.19 -9.29
CA THR A 34 0.51 39.59 -9.23
C THR A 34 0.93 40.15 -10.59
N CYS A 35 1.44 39.32 -11.52
CA CYS A 35 1.94 39.79 -12.81
C CYS A 35 1.81 38.73 -13.92
N LYS A 36 1.74 39.18 -15.18
CA LYS A 36 1.61 38.30 -16.35
C LYS A 36 2.81 37.37 -16.56
N ALA A 37 4.00 37.74 -16.08
CA ALA A 37 5.20 36.93 -16.21
C ALA A 37 5.13 35.67 -15.35
N PHE A 38 4.67 35.78 -14.10
CA PHE A 38 4.49 34.62 -13.21
C PHE A 38 3.22 33.83 -13.47
N GLN A 39 2.23 34.42 -14.15
CA GLN A 39 1.04 33.71 -14.61
C GLN A 39 1.31 32.75 -15.78
N GLN A 40 2.51 32.76 -16.36
CA GLN A 40 2.83 31.83 -17.45
C GLN A 40 2.77 30.37 -16.98
N PRO A 41 2.25 29.44 -17.79
CA PRO A 41 2.15 28.03 -17.43
C PRO A 41 3.50 27.40 -17.05
N SER A 42 4.61 27.87 -17.62
CA SER A 42 5.97 27.41 -17.30
C SER A 42 6.38 27.66 -15.85
N ILE A 43 5.75 28.62 -15.16
CA ILE A 43 6.00 28.93 -13.75
C ILE A 43 4.84 28.43 -12.91
N GLN A 44 3.61 28.86 -13.23
CA GLN A 44 2.43 28.53 -12.44
C GLN A 44 2.18 27.02 -12.35
N LEU A 45 2.47 26.28 -13.42
CA LEU A 45 2.33 24.83 -13.52
C LEU A 45 3.71 24.16 -13.59
N ASP A 46 4.71 24.72 -12.89
CA ASP A 46 6.03 24.09 -12.81
C ASP A 46 5.91 22.69 -12.17
N PRO A 47 6.31 21.62 -12.89
CA PRO A 47 6.20 20.25 -12.38
C PRO A 47 7.03 20.02 -11.11
N ALA A 48 8.22 20.64 -11.02
CA ALA A 48 9.11 20.46 -9.89
C ALA A 48 8.52 21.06 -8.61
N TYR A 49 7.94 22.26 -8.69
CA TYR A 49 7.24 22.90 -7.57
C TYR A 49 6.05 22.07 -7.09
N TRP A 50 5.09 21.72 -7.96
CA TRP A 50 3.89 21.00 -7.53
C TRP A 50 4.18 19.59 -7.05
N SER A 51 5.12 18.90 -7.70
CA SER A 51 5.62 17.60 -7.23
C SER A 51 6.28 17.73 -5.86
N TYR A 52 7.16 18.71 -5.65
CA TYR A 52 7.81 18.94 -4.35
C TYR A 52 6.76 19.23 -3.28
N LEU A 53 5.83 20.15 -3.55
CA LEU A 53 4.83 20.57 -2.60
C LEU A 53 3.85 19.45 -2.25
N ALA A 54 3.43 18.64 -3.23
CA ALA A 54 2.61 17.45 -2.98
C ALA A 54 3.33 16.48 -2.05
N ARG A 55 4.62 16.20 -2.30
CA ARG A 55 5.41 15.29 -1.47
C ARG A 55 5.62 15.81 -0.05
N THR A 56 5.92 17.10 0.11
CA THR A 56 6.18 17.68 1.44
C THR A 56 4.91 17.91 2.23
N THR A 57 3.84 18.39 1.59
CA THR A 57 2.57 18.68 2.26
C THR A 57 1.83 17.41 2.67
N PHE A 58 1.81 16.40 1.79
CA PHE A 58 1.07 15.16 2.03
C PHE A 58 1.94 14.01 2.51
N ARG A 59 3.25 14.22 2.70
CA ARG A 59 4.20 13.18 3.12
C ARG A 59 4.14 11.91 2.25
N VAL A 60 3.78 12.07 0.96
CA VAL A 60 3.59 10.97 0.01
C VAL A 60 4.96 10.39 -0.38
N PRO A 61 5.16 9.06 -0.36
CA PRO A 61 6.41 8.46 -0.80
C PRO A 61 6.73 8.79 -2.27
N ASN A 62 8.01 8.71 -2.65
CA ASN A 62 8.44 8.96 -4.03
C ASN A 62 7.79 7.94 -4.98
N GLN A 63 6.65 8.28 -5.56
CA GLN A 63 6.04 7.50 -6.63
C GLN A 63 6.49 8.07 -7.99
N PRO A 64 7.11 7.26 -8.86
CA PRO A 64 7.58 7.70 -10.17
C PRO A 64 6.40 7.78 -11.15
N VAL A 65 5.48 8.73 -10.93
CA VAL A 65 4.35 8.94 -11.85
C VAL A 65 4.31 10.41 -12.26
N VAL A 66 4.70 10.62 -13.52
CA VAL A 66 4.66 11.88 -14.30
C VAL A 66 5.46 13.06 -13.75
N GLN A 67 6.78 12.91 -13.62
CA GLN A 67 7.67 14.01 -13.17
C GLN A 67 7.63 15.28 -14.04
N HIS A 68 7.10 15.19 -15.27
CA HIS A 68 7.16 16.28 -16.26
C HIS A 68 5.82 17.00 -16.50
N ASP A 69 4.72 16.61 -15.84
CA ASP A 69 3.38 17.21 -16.07
C ASP A 69 2.88 17.96 -14.84
N GLY A 70 3.14 19.27 -14.81
CA GLY A 70 2.81 20.11 -13.67
C GLY A 70 1.34 20.47 -13.55
N ASP A 71 0.57 20.45 -14.64
CA ASP A 71 -0.90 20.60 -14.60
C ASP A 71 -1.51 19.42 -13.84
N ARG A 72 -1.08 18.21 -14.19
CA ARG A 72 -1.52 17.00 -13.50
C ARG A 72 -1.09 16.99 -12.03
N TRP A 73 0.13 17.42 -11.69
CA TRP A 73 0.56 17.56 -10.29
C TRP A 73 -0.27 18.56 -9.50
N GLN A 74 -0.60 19.72 -10.07
CA GLN A 74 -1.44 20.71 -9.41
C GLN A 74 -2.86 20.17 -9.17
N LYS A 75 -3.46 19.54 -10.18
CA LYS A 75 -4.79 18.89 -10.05
C LYS A 75 -4.77 17.79 -8.99
N MET A 76 -3.74 16.95 -8.99
CA MET A 76 -3.53 15.92 -7.97
C MET A 76 -3.39 16.53 -6.58
N TYR A 77 -2.59 17.60 -6.43
CA TYR A 77 -2.44 18.33 -5.16
C TYR A 77 -3.79 18.82 -4.62
N ARG A 78 -4.62 19.41 -5.49
CA ARG A 78 -5.97 19.85 -5.14
C ARG A 78 -6.87 18.69 -4.69
N ARG A 79 -6.80 17.54 -5.37
CA ARG A 79 -7.58 16.35 -4.98
C ARG A 79 -7.09 15.76 -3.66
N MET A 80 -5.78 15.67 -3.44
CA MET A 80 -5.21 15.21 -2.18
C MET A 80 -5.68 16.05 -0.98
N LEU A 81 -5.88 17.36 -1.16
CA LEU A 81 -6.43 18.22 -0.10
C LEU A 81 -7.88 17.91 0.28
N THR A 82 -8.70 17.42 -0.64
CA THR A 82 -10.17 17.50 -0.51
C THR A 82 -10.90 16.17 -0.68
N GLN A 83 -10.26 15.17 -1.28
CA GLN A 83 -10.92 13.98 -1.81
C GLN A 83 -10.25 12.66 -1.38
N SER A 84 -9.33 12.69 -0.41
CA SER A 84 -8.71 11.46 0.11
C SER A 84 -9.74 10.62 0.89
N ARG A 85 -9.88 9.35 0.51
CA ARG A 85 -10.76 8.37 1.14
C ARG A 85 -9.97 7.09 1.41
N VAL A 86 -10.23 6.46 2.54
CA VAL A 86 -9.58 5.20 2.93
C VAL A 86 -10.59 4.08 2.69
N TYR A 87 -10.20 3.06 1.95
CA TYR A 87 -11.00 1.87 1.73
C TYR A 87 -10.31 0.66 2.35
N THR A 88 -11.08 -0.23 2.96
CA THR A 88 -10.59 -1.47 3.56
C THR A 88 -11.55 -2.63 3.29
N TRP A 89 -10.98 -3.82 3.12
CA TRP A 89 -11.71 -5.06 2.86
C TRP A 89 -10.89 -6.28 3.33
N GLY A 90 -11.51 -7.46 3.30
CA GLY A 90 -10.96 -8.70 3.84
C GLY A 90 -11.56 -9.06 5.20
N HIS A 91 -10.78 -9.74 6.04
CA HIS A 91 -11.25 -10.20 7.34
C HIS A 91 -11.36 -9.06 8.36
N ASN A 92 -12.48 -8.98 9.10
CA ASN A 92 -12.74 -7.90 10.07
C ASN A 92 -12.69 -8.33 11.55
N SER A 93 -12.00 -9.42 11.90
CA SER A 93 -11.78 -9.71 13.32
C SER A 93 -10.99 -8.58 13.98
N HIS A 94 -11.26 -8.35 15.26
CA HIS A 94 -10.71 -7.24 16.05
C HIS A 94 -11.12 -5.84 15.54
N ASN A 95 -12.08 -5.75 14.61
CA ASN A 95 -12.45 -4.50 13.94
C ASN A 95 -11.29 -3.82 13.18
N ARG A 96 -10.38 -4.64 12.65
CA ARG A 96 -9.16 -4.19 11.97
C ARG A 96 -9.40 -3.42 10.67
N LEU A 97 -10.59 -3.55 10.07
CA LEU A 97 -10.96 -2.78 8.88
C LEU A 97 -11.46 -1.37 9.25
N GLY A 98 -11.74 -1.10 10.52
CA GLY A 98 -12.26 0.20 10.97
C GLY A 98 -13.74 0.43 10.72
N HIS A 99 -14.51 -0.62 10.40
CA HIS A 99 -15.96 -0.56 10.15
C HIS A 99 -16.77 -0.75 11.45
N ALA A 100 -16.46 0.06 12.47
CA ALA A 100 -17.02 -0.07 13.81
C ALA A 100 -18.47 0.48 13.87
N LEU A 101 -19.36 -0.17 14.63
CA LEU A 101 -20.68 0.43 14.92
C LEU A 101 -20.53 1.74 15.69
N ASP A 102 -21.37 2.73 15.35
CA ASP A 102 -21.72 3.79 16.27
C ASP A 102 -22.50 3.20 17.46
N PRO A 103 -22.06 3.42 18.71
CA PRO A 103 -22.79 2.96 19.90
C PRO A 103 -24.20 3.57 20.07
N GLU A 104 -24.54 4.61 19.32
CA GLU A 104 -25.80 5.36 19.47
C GLU A 104 -27.04 4.62 18.96
N ASP A 105 -26.87 3.56 18.16
CA ASP A 105 -27.98 2.76 17.61
C ASP A 105 -28.64 1.81 18.65
N HIS A 106 -28.37 2.05 19.94
CA HIS A 106 -28.96 1.38 21.09
C HIS A 106 -29.93 2.22 21.92
N THR A 107 -30.22 3.47 21.54
CA THR A 107 -31.08 4.37 22.36
C THR A 107 -32.54 4.52 21.93
N HIS A 108 -32.99 3.83 20.88
CA HIS A 108 -34.41 3.81 20.48
C HIS A 108 -35.04 2.41 20.44
N GLY A 109 -34.88 1.66 21.54
CA GLY A 109 -35.66 0.45 21.83
C GLY A 109 -36.39 0.59 23.16
N ARG A 110 -37.70 0.82 23.11
CA ARG A 110 -38.62 0.91 24.26
C ARG A 110 -38.31 -0.16 25.32
N ARG A 111 -38.25 0.26 26.60
CA ARG A 111 -38.33 -0.62 27.77
C ARG A 111 -39.58 -1.51 27.68
N GLY A 112 -39.39 -2.80 27.42
CA GLY A 112 -40.37 -3.87 27.58
C GLY A 112 -39.79 -4.98 28.46
N PRO A 113 -40.62 -5.76 29.18
CA PRO A 113 -40.16 -6.52 30.35
C PRO A 113 -39.33 -7.75 29.97
N ARG A 114 -38.37 -8.05 30.86
CA ARG A 114 -37.50 -9.24 30.89
C ARG A 114 -38.22 -10.51 30.43
N MET A 115 -37.76 -11.11 29.33
CA MET A 115 -38.11 -12.49 28.95
C MET A 115 -36.87 -13.40 28.97
N ARG A 116 -37.15 -14.63 29.42
CA ARG A 116 -36.24 -15.75 29.68
C ARG A 116 -35.45 -16.18 28.45
N ALA A 117 -34.26 -16.71 28.72
CA ALA A 117 -33.42 -17.43 27.76
C ALA A 117 -34.22 -18.54 27.05
N GLY A 118 -34.37 -18.40 25.73
CA GLY A 118 -35.03 -19.36 24.86
C GLY A 118 -35.43 -18.72 23.53
N MET A 119 -34.91 -19.25 22.42
CA MET A 119 -35.11 -18.87 21.02
C MET A 119 -34.47 -17.55 20.54
N MET A 120 -33.30 -17.71 19.92
CA MET A 120 -32.71 -16.77 18.95
C MET A 120 -33.75 -16.47 17.85
N ARG A 121 -34.09 -15.18 17.68
CA ARG A 121 -34.85 -14.70 16.52
C ARG A 121 -33.91 -14.53 15.31
N PRO A 122 -34.27 -14.98 14.10
CA PRO A 122 -33.53 -14.64 12.89
C PRO A 122 -33.79 -13.16 12.55
N GLY A 123 -32.75 -12.33 12.55
CA GLY A 123 -32.89 -10.90 12.24
C GLY A 123 -31.95 -9.95 13.00
N ARG A 124 -31.13 -10.43 13.94
CA ARG A 124 -29.95 -9.67 14.35
C ARG A 124 -28.91 -9.79 13.23
N ARG A 125 -28.55 -8.69 12.57
CA ARG A 125 -27.32 -8.61 11.76
C ARG A 125 -26.17 -9.07 12.65
N MET A 126 -25.75 -10.32 12.52
CA MET A 126 -24.41 -10.69 12.92
C MET A 126 -23.49 -9.82 12.08
N TYR A 127 -22.58 -9.11 12.73
CA TYR A 127 -21.52 -8.34 12.09
C TYR A 127 -20.94 -9.15 10.93
N ALA A 128 -20.79 -8.54 9.76
CA ALA A 128 -20.09 -9.19 8.67
C ALA A 128 -18.66 -9.43 9.17
N ALA A 129 -18.31 -10.69 9.44
CA ALA A 129 -17.00 -11.10 9.94
C ALA A 129 -15.87 -10.76 8.94
N HIS A 130 -16.25 -10.34 7.74
CA HIS A 130 -15.41 -9.98 6.62
C HIS A 130 -16.14 -8.97 5.72
N GLN A 131 -15.39 -8.29 4.87
CA GLN A 131 -15.89 -7.45 3.79
C GLN A 131 -15.28 -7.91 2.47
N ALA A 132 -16.08 -8.41 1.55
CA ALA A 132 -15.61 -9.02 0.29
C ALA A 132 -15.31 -8.03 -0.84
N PHE A 133 -15.70 -6.78 -0.65
CA PHE A 133 -15.45 -5.68 -1.58
C PHE A 133 -14.95 -4.44 -0.81
N PRO A 134 -14.21 -3.52 -1.48
CA PRO A 134 -13.72 -2.31 -0.87
C PRO A 134 -14.84 -1.46 -0.26
N THR A 135 -14.76 -1.20 1.04
CA THR A 135 -15.70 -0.35 1.75
C THR A 135 -14.95 0.84 2.37
N GLU A 136 -15.51 2.04 2.29
CA GLU A 136 -14.90 3.24 2.89
C GLU A 136 -14.83 3.07 4.42
N MET A 137 -13.68 3.35 5.02
CA MET A 137 -13.45 3.24 6.47
C MET A 137 -14.13 4.39 7.22
N ASP A 138 -14.83 4.04 8.30
CA ASP A 138 -15.60 4.98 9.12
C ASP A 138 -14.73 6.06 9.76
N LYS A 139 -15.28 7.29 9.85
CA LYS A 139 -14.73 8.44 10.59
C LYS A 139 -13.32 8.89 10.15
N THR A 140 -12.86 8.48 8.97
CA THR A 140 -11.56 8.89 8.42
C THR A 140 -11.57 10.32 7.85
N ARG A 141 -12.73 10.80 7.38
CA ARG A 141 -12.89 12.15 6.82
C ARG A 141 -12.60 13.26 7.83
N ASP A 142 -12.88 13.01 9.12
CA ASP A 142 -12.68 13.98 10.20
C ASP A 142 -11.19 14.18 10.57
N LEU A 143 -10.33 13.25 10.12
CA LEU A 143 -8.88 13.29 10.37
C LEU A 143 -8.15 14.27 9.43
N GLY A 144 -8.84 14.80 8.42
CA GLY A 144 -8.25 15.62 7.38
C GLY A 144 -7.52 14.77 6.33
N VAL A 145 -6.43 15.31 5.78
CA VAL A 145 -5.70 14.63 4.70
C VAL A 145 -4.89 13.46 5.26
N ILE A 146 -5.19 12.27 4.76
CA ILE A 146 -4.44 11.04 5.02
C ILE A 146 -3.24 10.99 4.06
N ALA A 147 -2.06 10.86 4.64
CA ALA A 147 -0.77 10.85 3.96
C ALA A 147 -0.32 9.44 3.54
N ASP A 148 -0.53 8.47 4.42
CA ASP A 148 -0.08 7.08 4.26
C ASP A 148 -1.03 6.16 5.04
N MET A 149 -1.14 4.90 4.59
CA MET A 149 -1.84 3.84 5.30
C MET A 149 -1.09 2.51 5.21
N GLN A 150 -1.00 1.79 6.34
CA GLN A 150 -0.38 0.47 6.38
C GLN A 150 -1.20 -0.50 7.23
N CYS A 151 -1.38 -1.71 6.70
CA CYS A 151 -1.97 -2.83 7.42
C CYS A 151 -0.89 -3.57 8.20
N GLY A 152 -1.17 -3.88 9.47
CA GLY A 152 -0.43 -4.85 10.28
C GLY A 152 -1.17 -6.19 10.35
N GLY A 153 -0.68 -7.13 11.16
CA GLY A 153 -1.28 -8.47 11.25
C GLY A 153 -2.74 -8.48 11.75
N TRP A 154 -3.11 -7.53 12.61
CA TRP A 154 -4.47 -7.39 13.20
C TRP A 154 -4.97 -5.95 13.29
N SER A 155 -4.31 -5.02 12.61
CA SER A 155 -4.65 -3.60 12.62
C SER A 155 -4.48 -2.95 11.26
N THR A 156 -5.11 -1.81 11.08
CA THR A 156 -4.88 -0.87 9.97
C THR A 156 -4.58 0.48 10.55
N THR A 157 -3.44 1.07 10.19
CA THR A 157 -2.97 2.34 10.73
C THR A 157 -2.85 3.38 9.63
N LEU A 158 -3.29 4.60 9.92
CA LEU A 158 -3.31 5.75 9.05
C LEU A 158 -2.37 6.82 9.59
N LEU A 159 -1.59 7.43 8.71
CA LEU A 159 -0.82 8.63 8.99
C LEU A 159 -1.53 9.83 8.38
N THR A 160 -1.75 10.88 9.16
CA THR A 160 -2.26 12.15 8.64
C THR A 160 -1.11 13.04 8.14
N SER A 161 -1.42 14.00 7.28
CA SER A 161 -0.47 15.05 6.86
C SER A 161 0.17 15.82 8.03
N LYS A 162 -0.53 15.93 9.17
CA LYS A 162 -0.04 16.56 10.41
C LYS A 162 0.93 15.67 11.21
N GLY A 163 1.18 14.44 10.78
CA GLY A 163 2.08 13.52 11.46
C GLY A 163 1.44 12.79 12.65
N THR A 164 0.10 12.67 12.69
CA THR A 164 -0.59 11.84 13.69
C THR A 164 -0.93 10.46 13.15
N LEU A 165 -0.74 9.43 13.99
CA LEU A 165 -1.10 8.06 13.67
C LEU A 165 -2.45 7.69 14.30
N HIS A 166 -3.33 7.10 13.50
CA HIS A 166 -4.63 6.58 13.94
C HIS A 166 -4.74 5.11 13.55
N THR A 167 -5.19 4.26 14.47
CA THR A 167 -5.24 2.81 14.23
C THR A 167 -6.62 2.23 14.53
N ALA A 168 -7.04 1.32 13.66
CA ALA A 168 -8.19 0.46 13.84
C ALA A 168 -7.69 -0.97 14.07
N GLY A 169 -8.34 -1.71 14.95
CA GLY A 169 -7.88 -3.06 15.33
C GLY A 169 -7.01 -3.10 16.57
N VAL A 170 -6.19 -4.14 16.65
CA VAL A 170 -5.20 -4.35 17.71
C VAL A 170 -3.84 -4.57 17.10
N LEU A 171 -2.77 -4.16 17.79
CA LEU A 171 -1.42 -4.40 17.28
C LEU A 171 -1.10 -5.89 17.39
N ASP A 172 -1.26 -6.48 18.58
CA ASP A 172 -1.05 -7.91 18.80
C ASP A 172 -2.36 -8.67 19.04
N GLY A 173 -2.90 -9.27 17.98
CA GLY A 173 -4.08 -10.14 18.05
C GLY A 173 -3.79 -11.58 18.47
N GLN A 174 -2.54 -11.95 18.77
CA GLN A 174 -2.24 -13.22 19.45
C GLN A 174 -2.47 -13.10 20.95
N ARG A 175 -2.20 -11.92 21.52
CA ARG A 175 -2.41 -11.62 22.94
C ARG A 175 -3.80 -11.09 23.23
N ILE A 176 -4.35 -10.26 22.35
CA ILE A 176 -5.66 -9.63 22.54
C ILE A 176 -6.71 -10.41 21.74
N LEU A 177 -7.54 -11.20 22.43
CA LEU A 177 -8.51 -12.10 21.79
C LEU A 177 -9.74 -11.40 21.20
N LEU A 178 -10.13 -10.24 21.76
CA LEU A 178 -11.32 -9.51 21.37
C LEU A 178 -11.10 -8.00 21.52
N ALA A 179 -11.36 -7.27 20.45
CA ALA A 179 -11.42 -5.81 20.45
C ALA A 179 -12.43 -5.35 19.39
N ASN A 180 -13.31 -4.42 19.77
CA ASN A 180 -14.28 -3.80 18.87
C ASN A 180 -14.21 -2.27 18.97
N GLY A 181 -13.00 -1.72 19.19
CA GLY A 181 -12.80 -0.28 19.31
C GLY A 181 -12.91 0.41 17.95
N PRO A 182 -13.41 1.66 17.89
CA PRO A 182 -13.35 2.47 16.68
C PRO A 182 -11.90 2.85 16.36
N LEU A 183 -11.70 3.47 15.20
CA LEU A 183 -10.46 4.16 14.85
C LEU A 183 -10.07 5.13 15.97
N GLN A 184 -8.84 5.02 16.47
CA GLN A 184 -8.36 5.82 17.60
C GLN A 184 -6.92 6.31 17.40
N PRO A 185 -6.56 7.50 17.92
CA PRO A 185 -5.20 8.01 17.81
C PRO A 185 -4.24 7.20 18.68
N LEU A 186 -3.04 6.94 18.14
CA LEU A 186 -1.90 6.48 18.93
C LEU A 186 -1.32 7.65 19.73
N ARG A 187 -0.95 7.37 20.98
CA ARG A 187 -0.57 8.39 21.95
C ARG A 187 0.92 8.38 22.26
N PHE A 188 1.41 9.52 22.74
CA PHE A 188 2.76 9.68 23.26
C PHE A 188 2.78 9.68 24.80
N PRO A 189 3.94 9.46 25.43
CA PRO A 189 4.13 9.56 26.87
C PRO A 189 3.75 10.90 27.51
N GLU A 190 3.59 10.89 28.83
CA GLU A 190 3.38 12.12 29.61
C GLU A 190 4.55 13.11 29.41
N GLY A 191 4.23 14.38 29.22
CA GLY A 191 5.20 15.42 28.87
C GLY A 191 5.28 15.75 27.38
N TYR A 192 4.67 14.93 26.52
CA TYR A 192 4.42 15.26 25.12
C TYR A 192 2.93 15.58 24.90
N PRO A 193 2.58 16.34 23.85
CA PRO A 193 1.21 16.42 23.37
C PRO A 193 0.66 15.00 23.13
N PRO A 194 -0.58 14.69 23.55
CA PRO A 194 -1.16 13.35 23.38
C PRO A 194 -1.11 12.88 21.93
N THR A 195 -1.33 13.80 20.99
CA THR A 195 -1.12 13.62 19.56
C THR A 195 -0.42 14.86 18.98
N ALA A 196 0.23 14.72 17.82
CA ALA A 196 0.84 15.85 17.12
C ALA A 196 -0.16 16.96 16.73
N THR A 197 -1.45 16.63 16.56
CA THR A 197 -2.50 17.63 16.28
C THR A 197 -2.85 18.47 17.50
N ASP A 198 -2.70 17.92 18.71
CA ASP A 198 -3.02 18.61 19.98
C ASP A 198 -1.93 19.61 20.38
N ALA A 199 -0.77 19.56 19.73
CA ALA A 199 0.31 20.49 19.97
C ALA A 199 -0.11 21.91 19.55
N GLN A 200 0.11 22.90 20.42
CA GLN A 200 -0.19 24.32 20.11
C GLN A 200 0.64 24.86 18.93
N TYR A 201 1.77 24.20 18.64
CA TYR A 201 2.71 24.47 17.57
C TYR A 201 3.17 23.12 16.98
N GLU A 202 3.74 23.11 15.77
CA GLU A 202 4.33 21.88 15.22
C GLU A 202 5.46 21.37 16.14
N GLU A 203 5.20 20.26 16.82
CA GLU A 203 6.17 19.59 17.68
C GLU A 203 6.86 18.47 16.88
N PRO A 204 8.07 18.71 16.32
CA PRO A 204 8.70 17.79 15.39
C PRO A 204 9.13 16.48 16.04
N THR A 205 9.20 16.42 17.38
CA THR A 205 9.53 15.19 18.09
C THR A 205 8.38 14.18 18.10
N VAL A 206 7.14 14.61 17.87
CA VAL A 206 5.95 13.75 17.83
C VAL A 206 5.26 13.73 16.47
N ALA A 207 5.53 14.72 15.61
CA ALA A 207 5.05 14.72 14.23
C ALA A 207 5.74 13.60 13.43
N ILE A 208 5.01 12.51 13.17
CA ILE A 208 5.53 11.35 12.45
C ILE A 208 5.64 11.67 10.95
N ARG A 209 6.84 11.49 10.39
CA ARG A 209 7.11 11.68 8.96
C ARG A 209 7.02 10.42 8.14
N GLN A 210 7.32 9.28 8.77
CA GLN A 210 7.27 7.97 8.16
C GLN A 210 6.96 6.97 9.26
N PHE A 211 6.16 5.96 8.96
CA PHE A 211 5.96 4.84 9.86
C PHE A 211 6.05 3.52 9.11
N SER A 212 6.15 2.43 9.85
CA SER A 212 6.05 1.09 9.33
C SER A 212 5.25 0.22 10.29
N SER A 213 4.25 -0.48 9.77
CA SER A 213 3.45 -1.45 10.53
C SER A 213 3.98 -2.86 10.29
N GLY A 214 4.49 -3.48 11.35
CA GLY A 214 4.87 -4.89 11.33
C GLY A 214 3.68 -5.80 11.61
N ARG A 215 3.94 -7.06 11.95
CA ARG A 215 2.86 -7.99 12.31
C ARG A 215 2.11 -7.58 13.57
N ALA A 216 2.87 -7.21 14.62
CA ALA A 216 2.35 -6.97 15.96
C ALA A 216 2.78 -5.64 16.62
N HIS A 217 3.47 -4.76 15.87
CA HIS A 217 3.99 -3.49 16.39
C HIS A 217 4.07 -2.45 15.27
N ILE A 218 4.24 -1.19 15.66
CA ILE A 218 4.40 -0.05 14.75
C ILE A 218 5.68 0.69 15.13
N LEU A 219 6.48 1.05 14.14
CA LEU A 219 7.59 1.98 14.28
C LEU A 219 7.25 3.30 13.61
N GLY A 220 7.44 4.40 14.31
CA GLY A 220 7.31 5.75 13.78
C GLY A 220 8.65 6.48 13.82
N LEU A 221 8.95 7.21 12.75
CA LEU A 221 10.05 8.14 12.66
C LEU A 221 9.46 9.55 12.60
N SER A 222 9.85 10.39 13.55
CA SER A 222 9.40 11.78 13.63
C SER A 222 10.21 12.73 12.75
N ASP A 223 9.72 13.96 12.57
CA ASP A 223 10.41 15.03 11.85
C ASP A 223 11.76 15.40 12.49
N SER A 224 11.90 15.29 13.81
CA SER A 224 13.18 15.49 14.51
C SER A 224 14.18 14.33 14.32
N GLY A 225 13.77 13.23 13.68
CA GLY A 225 14.56 12.00 13.58
C GLY A 225 14.44 11.09 14.80
N ARG A 226 13.57 11.40 15.76
CA ARG A 226 13.30 10.51 16.90
C ARG A 226 12.46 9.31 16.48
N MET A 227 12.80 8.15 17.03
CA MET A 227 12.11 6.89 16.79
C MET A 227 11.16 6.53 17.94
N TRP A 228 9.94 6.17 17.58
CA TRP A 228 8.87 5.76 18.47
C TRP A 228 8.39 4.35 18.12
N SER A 229 8.02 3.57 19.13
CA SER A 229 7.44 2.23 18.96
C SER A 229 6.12 2.11 19.70
N TRP A 230 5.14 1.47 19.06
CA TRP A 230 3.88 1.06 19.68
C TRP A 230 3.71 -0.46 19.56
N TYR A 231 3.44 -1.11 20.69
CA TYR A 231 3.16 -2.55 20.77
C TYR A 231 1.74 -2.84 21.27
N ASP A 232 1.05 -1.84 21.83
CA ASP A 232 -0.36 -1.89 22.22
C ASP A 232 -1.02 -0.56 21.86
N VAL A 233 -2.23 -0.61 21.29
CA VAL A 233 -3.00 0.57 20.90
C VAL A 233 -3.40 1.44 22.10
N LYS A 234 -3.61 0.82 23.27
CA LYS A 234 -4.08 1.51 24.48
C LYS A 234 -2.96 2.14 25.29
N LYS A 235 -1.70 1.76 25.04
CA LYS A 235 -0.53 2.25 25.76
C LYS A 235 0.16 3.35 24.96
N PRO A 236 0.78 4.35 25.62
CA PRO A 236 1.56 5.36 24.92
C PRO A 236 2.80 4.76 24.27
N ALA A 237 3.34 5.46 23.28
CA ALA A 237 4.56 5.10 22.57
C ALA A 237 5.75 4.87 23.52
N LEU A 238 6.74 4.15 23.04
CA LEU A 238 8.06 4.02 23.66
C LEU A 238 9.10 4.71 22.79
N GLN A 239 9.89 5.62 23.36
CA GLN A 239 11.05 6.16 22.65
C GLN A 239 12.11 5.05 22.56
N VAL A 240 12.58 4.77 21.35
CA VAL A 240 13.61 3.75 21.14
C VAL A 240 14.99 4.39 21.14
N LYS A 241 15.85 4.00 22.08
CA LYS A 241 17.26 4.39 22.17
C LYS A 241 18.14 3.15 22.27
N PHE A 242 19.43 3.30 22.00
CA PHE A 242 20.40 2.20 22.01
C PHE A 242 21.45 2.49 23.06
N ALA A 243 21.90 1.44 23.76
CA ALA A 243 22.93 1.58 24.78
C ALA A 243 24.30 1.91 24.18
N THR A 244 24.60 1.35 23.01
CA THR A 244 25.92 1.37 22.39
C THR A 244 25.96 2.13 21.07
N LEU A 245 24.80 2.50 20.52
CA LEU A 245 24.70 3.32 19.31
C LEU A 245 24.09 4.68 19.65
N GLN A 246 24.67 5.72 19.07
CA GLN A 246 24.11 7.06 19.11
C GLN A 246 23.90 7.55 17.68
N TRP A 247 22.77 8.20 17.47
CA TRP A 247 22.42 8.83 16.22
C TRP A 247 21.95 10.26 16.46
N ASN A 248 22.01 11.05 15.39
CA ASN A 248 21.81 12.48 15.43
C ASN A 248 20.32 12.79 15.22
N GLU A 249 19.67 13.31 16.26
CA GLU A 249 18.38 14.00 16.13
C GLU A 249 18.62 15.39 15.53
N ILE A 250 17.73 15.83 14.64
CA ILE A 250 17.77 17.18 14.06
C ILE A 250 17.28 18.14 15.14
N SER A 251 18.20 18.96 15.67
CA SER A 251 17.85 20.02 16.63
C SER A 251 17.25 21.21 15.90
N LEU A 252 16.03 21.62 16.29
CA LEU A 252 15.36 22.83 15.80
C LEU A 252 16.16 24.12 15.97
N ASN A 253 17.10 24.14 16.93
CA ASN A 253 17.88 25.34 17.30
C ASN A 253 19.27 25.39 16.65
N ASP A 254 19.66 24.38 15.87
CA ASP A 254 21.01 24.35 15.29
C ASP A 254 21.03 25.02 13.92
N THR A 255 21.34 26.32 13.92
CA THR A 255 21.64 27.09 12.70
C THR A 255 22.92 26.64 11.99
N THR A 256 23.70 25.73 12.60
CA THR A 256 24.81 25.09 11.90
C THR A 256 24.25 23.88 11.14
N ARG A 257 24.00 24.07 9.85
CA ARG A 257 23.81 22.95 8.92
C ARG A 257 25.05 22.06 9.02
N THR A 258 24.99 21.00 9.82
CA THR A 258 25.98 19.94 9.78
C THR A 258 26.04 19.43 8.34
N THR A 259 27.20 19.54 7.70
CA THR A 259 27.40 19.18 6.29
C THR A 259 27.36 17.67 6.05
N SER A 260 27.18 16.88 7.11
CA SER A 260 27.20 15.42 7.07
C SER A 260 25.89 14.86 7.64
N ASN A 261 25.18 14.08 6.82
CA ASN A 261 24.00 13.32 7.23
C ASN A 261 24.37 12.07 8.05
N PHE A 262 25.66 11.84 8.34
CA PHE A 262 26.11 10.68 9.10
C PHE A 262 25.38 10.58 10.45
N GLY A 263 24.93 9.38 10.79
CA GLY A 263 24.18 9.13 12.02
C GLY A 263 22.72 9.59 11.98
N GLN A 264 22.20 10.13 10.87
CA GLN A 264 20.77 10.43 10.74
C GLN A 264 20.01 9.19 10.26
N ILE A 265 18.81 8.98 10.81
CA ILE A 265 17.92 7.90 10.40
C ILE A 265 17.23 8.30 9.09
N LYS A 266 17.41 7.52 8.03
CA LYS A 266 16.74 7.74 6.74
C LYS A 266 15.33 7.15 6.75
N GLN A 267 15.20 5.90 7.22
CA GLN A 267 14.00 5.08 7.09
C GLN A 267 13.89 4.09 8.25
N VAL A 268 12.67 3.82 8.69
CA VAL A 268 12.34 2.72 9.62
C VAL A 268 11.50 1.64 8.92
N VAL A 269 11.72 0.37 9.28
CA VAL A 269 10.93 -0.76 8.76
C VAL A 269 10.62 -1.74 9.90
N ALA A 270 9.34 -2.02 10.08
CA ALA A 270 8.81 -3.00 11.01
C ALA A 270 8.51 -4.31 10.24
N GLY A 271 9.27 -5.36 10.51
CA GLY A 271 9.09 -6.68 9.90
C GLY A 271 8.07 -7.56 10.64
N TRP A 272 8.08 -8.86 10.33
CA TRP A 272 7.20 -9.86 10.96
C TRP A 272 7.33 -9.87 12.49
N SER A 273 8.55 -9.89 13.01
CA SER A 273 8.84 -9.93 14.45
C SER A 273 10.11 -9.15 14.80
N ARG A 274 10.49 -8.18 13.96
CA ARG A 274 11.72 -7.42 14.08
C ARG A 274 11.47 -5.97 13.76
N SER A 275 12.24 -5.10 14.39
CA SER A 275 12.29 -3.68 14.13
C SER A 275 13.62 -3.34 13.47
N SER A 276 13.63 -2.33 12.60
CA SER A 276 14.86 -1.90 11.95
C SER A 276 14.86 -0.43 11.57
N ALA A 277 16.05 0.12 11.41
CA ALA A 277 16.30 1.45 10.89
C ALA A 277 17.51 1.46 9.97
N TYR A 278 17.43 2.18 8.86
CA TYR A 278 18.59 2.52 8.04
C TYR A 278 19.17 3.85 8.49
N VAL A 279 20.43 3.82 8.94
CA VAL A 279 21.14 4.96 9.50
C VAL A 279 22.32 5.31 8.60
N HIS A 280 22.38 6.56 8.17
CA HIS A 280 23.42 7.02 7.25
C HIS A 280 24.83 6.79 7.81
N GLY A 281 25.64 6.02 7.08
CA GLY A 281 27.03 5.69 7.43
C GLY A 281 27.20 4.55 8.42
N ILE A 282 26.13 4.03 9.02
CA ILE A 282 26.15 2.81 9.85
C ILE A 282 25.57 1.64 9.04
N GLY A 283 24.43 1.85 8.39
CA GLY A 283 23.74 0.84 7.60
C GLY A 283 22.39 0.46 8.18
N ILE A 284 21.94 -0.76 7.90
CA ILE A 284 20.68 -1.30 8.42
C ILE A 284 20.96 -1.89 9.81
N VAL A 285 20.30 -1.35 10.82
CA VAL A 285 20.34 -1.84 12.21
C VAL A 285 19.03 -2.55 12.51
N VAL A 286 19.09 -3.73 13.12
CA VAL A 286 17.95 -4.61 13.41
C VAL A 286 17.91 -5.01 14.87
N TRP A 287 16.73 -5.00 15.48
CA TRP A 287 16.50 -5.38 16.88
C TRP A 287 15.09 -5.97 17.08
N ASP A 288 14.84 -6.52 18.26
CA ASP A 288 13.51 -7.06 18.60
C ASP A 288 12.53 -5.93 18.96
N PRO A 289 11.22 -6.05 18.64
CA PRO A 289 10.23 -5.06 19.02
C PRO A 289 10.25 -4.78 20.52
N VAL A 290 10.23 -3.50 20.89
CA VAL A 290 10.31 -3.09 22.29
C VAL A 290 8.92 -3.09 22.94
N GLU A 291 8.84 -3.59 24.17
CA GLU A 291 7.62 -3.67 24.97
C GLU A 291 7.95 -3.26 26.42
N ARG A 292 6.96 -2.77 27.18
CA ARG A 292 7.14 -2.53 28.62
C ARG A 292 7.06 -3.85 29.38
N ASP A 293 7.89 -3.99 30.41
CA ASP A 293 7.81 -5.11 31.34
C ASP A 293 6.50 -5.07 32.16
N HIS A 294 6.09 -6.23 32.65
CA HIS A 294 4.88 -6.36 33.46
C HIS A 294 5.01 -5.56 34.77
N GLY A 295 4.17 -4.51 34.90
CA GLY A 295 4.13 -3.65 36.09
C GLY A 295 4.92 -2.35 35.97
N GLU A 296 5.65 -2.13 34.87
CA GLU A 296 6.40 -0.89 34.61
C GLU A 296 5.67 0.05 33.63
N ASP A 297 4.48 0.51 34.03
CA ASP A 297 3.67 1.40 33.15
C ASP A 297 4.25 2.82 33.01
N GLY A 298 5.24 3.20 33.84
CA GLY A 298 5.91 4.51 33.79
C GLY A 298 7.14 4.60 32.89
N THR A 299 7.51 3.51 32.19
CA THR A 299 8.68 3.51 31.31
C THR A 299 8.33 4.14 29.95
N ASP A 300 8.97 5.27 29.64
CA ASP A 300 8.72 6.03 28.40
C ASP A 300 9.83 5.91 27.36
N THR A 301 11.02 5.49 27.78
CA THR A 301 12.18 5.26 26.92
C THR A 301 12.68 3.83 27.11
N MET A 302 12.80 3.09 26.00
CA MET A 302 13.42 1.78 25.99
C MET A 302 14.85 1.87 25.50
N LEU A 303 15.76 1.30 26.28
CA LEU A 303 17.17 1.16 25.90
C LEU A 303 17.40 -0.22 25.30
N VAL A 304 17.53 -0.29 23.99
CA VAL A 304 17.88 -1.50 23.24
C VAL A 304 19.33 -1.87 23.58
N LEU A 305 19.48 -3.03 24.23
CA LEU A 305 20.78 -3.59 24.61
C LEU A 305 21.36 -4.48 23.51
N GLU A 306 20.50 -5.25 22.85
CA GLU A 306 20.88 -6.20 21.81
C GLU A 306 20.34 -5.73 20.45
N HIS A 307 21.26 -5.52 19.51
CA HIS A 307 20.97 -5.18 18.12
C HIS A 307 22.03 -5.80 17.22
N ALA A 308 21.73 -5.87 15.93
CA ALA A 308 22.64 -6.35 14.90
C ALA A 308 22.69 -5.37 13.74
N GLU A 309 23.89 -5.17 13.18
CA GLU A 309 24.09 -4.43 11.94
C GLU A 309 24.15 -5.42 10.77
N VAL A 310 23.44 -5.13 9.69
CA VAL A 310 23.52 -5.93 8.47
C VAL A 310 24.85 -5.60 7.78
N PRO A 311 25.71 -6.59 7.52
CA PRO A 311 27.03 -6.35 6.97
C PRO A 311 26.94 -5.68 5.60
N GLN A 312 27.95 -4.88 5.26
CA GLN A 312 28.10 -4.22 3.95
C GLN A 312 27.05 -3.14 3.62
N THR A 313 26.16 -2.79 4.53
CA THR A 313 25.08 -1.80 4.27
C THR A 313 25.42 -0.35 4.66
N GLY A 314 26.55 -0.13 5.33
CA GLY A 314 26.95 1.20 5.82
C GLY A 314 27.53 2.16 4.78
N TYR A 315 27.75 1.72 3.53
CA TYR A 315 28.34 2.57 2.50
C TYR A 315 27.41 3.73 2.08
N GLN A 316 28.00 4.91 1.86
CA GLN A 316 27.32 6.09 1.36
C GLN A 316 28.28 6.93 0.50
N HIS A 317 27.73 7.59 -0.53
CA HIS A 317 28.48 8.54 -1.35
C HIS A 317 28.71 9.84 -0.58
N VAL A 318 29.94 10.08 -0.10
CA VAL A 318 30.30 11.33 0.58
C VAL A 318 30.95 12.29 -0.41
N LYS A 319 30.23 13.37 -0.78
CA LYS A 319 30.78 14.42 -1.66
C LYS A 319 31.85 15.23 -0.92
N GLY A 320 33.04 15.33 -1.52
CA GLY A 320 34.11 16.25 -1.08
C GLY A 320 35.12 15.65 -0.09
N THR A 321 34.96 14.39 0.32
CA THR A 321 35.92 13.70 1.20
C THR A 321 36.59 12.55 0.45
N ARG A 322 37.90 12.34 0.66
CA ARG A 322 38.62 11.21 0.08
C ARG A 322 38.17 9.92 0.78
N GLU A 323 37.46 9.06 0.06
CA GLU A 323 37.03 7.74 0.54
C GLU A 323 38.24 6.87 0.91
N SER A 324 38.11 6.07 1.97
CA SER A 324 39.10 5.03 2.29
C SER A 324 39.14 3.95 1.20
N ASP A 325 40.21 3.18 1.11
CA ASP A 325 40.31 2.13 0.10
C ASP A 325 39.25 1.02 0.33
N GLU A 326 38.88 0.75 1.58
CA GLU A 326 37.77 -0.14 1.96
C GLU A 326 36.41 0.41 1.51
N GLN A 327 36.14 1.70 1.72
CA GLN A 327 34.91 2.35 1.24
C GLN A 327 34.83 2.32 -0.29
N ARG A 328 35.95 2.54 -0.99
CA ARG A 328 35.98 2.42 -2.45
C ARG A 328 35.74 1.00 -2.93
N ALA A 329 36.23 0.00 -2.21
CA ALA A 329 35.97 -1.41 -2.53
C ALA A 329 34.48 -1.72 -2.34
N LEU A 330 33.90 -1.36 -1.19
CA LEU A 330 32.50 -1.58 -0.86
C LEU A 330 31.55 -0.85 -1.83
N GLY A 331 31.89 0.39 -2.19
CA GLY A 331 31.15 1.17 -3.17
C GLY A 331 31.20 0.62 -4.60
N ARG A 332 32.23 -0.17 -4.95
CA ARG A 332 32.31 -0.88 -6.25
C ARG A 332 31.64 -2.25 -6.22
N GLU A 333 31.71 -2.94 -5.09
CA GLU A 333 31.21 -4.30 -4.94
C GLU A 333 29.71 -4.33 -4.66
N VAL A 334 29.25 -3.56 -3.67
CA VAL A 334 27.88 -3.58 -3.16
C VAL A 334 27.12 -2.33 -3.59
N GLY A 335 27.72 -1.15 -3.40
CA GLY A 335 27.07 0.13 -3.63
C GLY A 335 26.31 0.65 -2.41
N ALA A 336 25.66 1.81 -2.56
CA ALA A 336 24.90 2.46 -1.49
C ALA A 336 23.47 1.93 -1.44
N VAL A 337 22.97 1.62 -0.24
CA VAL A 337 21.62 1.09 -0.06
C VAL A 337 20.56 2.13 -0.44
N LEU A 338 19.65 1.74 -1.34
CA LEU A 338 18.54 2.57 -1.77
C LEU A 338 17.28 2.30 -0.95
N ASN A 339 16.83 1.04 -0.94
CA ASN A 339 15.65 0.57 -0.23
C ASN A 339 15.88 -0.84 0.33
N TYR A 340 15.11 -1.22 1.35
CA TYR A 340 15.21 -2.53 1.98
C TYR A 340 13.87 -2.97 2.59
N VAL A 341 13.70 -4.28 2.72
CA VAL A 341 12.52 -4.91 3.33
C VAL A 341 12.94 -5.99 4.33
N LEU A 342 12.11 -6.21 5.34
CA LEU A 342 12.28 -7.27 6.32
C LEU A 342 11.21 -8.34 6.13
N LEU A 343 11.64 -9.52 5.71
CA LEU A 343 10.84 -10.72 5.74
C LEU A 343 10.98 -11.42 7.10
N GLU A 344 10.28 -12.53 7.30
CA GLU A 344 10.29 -13.27 8.56
C GLU A 344 11.68 -13.82 8.91
N HIS A 345 12.44 -14.30 7.93
CA HIS A 345 13.77 -14.87 8.15
C HIS A 345 14.91 -14.19 7.39
N PHE A 346 14.60 -13.19 6.55
CA PHE A 346 15.58 -12.54 5.70
C PHE A 346 15.42 -11.02 5.67
N VAL A 347 16.53 -10.31 5.55
CA VAL A 347 16.57 -8.92 5.07
C VAL A 347 16.91 -8.93 3.58
N LEU A 348 16.23 -8.11 2.79
CA LEU A 348 16.58 -7.86 1.39
C LEU A 348 16.81 -6.37 1.20
N PHE A 349 17.83 -6.01 0.43
CA PHE A 349 18.09 -4.63 0.09
C PHE A 349 18.57 -4.46 -1.34
N THR A 350 18.28 -3.30 -1.90
CA THR A 350 18.71 -2.85 -3.23
C THR A 350 19.78 -1.80 -3.10
N THR A 351 20.65 -1.72 -4.09
CA THR A 351 21.70 -0.71 -4.15
C THR A 351 21.64 0.11 -5.43
N ASP A 352 22.31 1.26 -5.41
CA ASP A 352 22.43 2.17 -6.54
C ASP A 352 23.16 1.59 -7.76
N LEU A 353 23.87 0.47 -7.58
CA LEU A 353 24.48 -0.31 -8.66
C LEU A 353 23.50 -1.28 -9.36
N GLY A 354 22.21 -1.26 -9.00
CA GLY A 354 21.22 -2.17 -9.57
C GLY A 354 21.39 -3.62 -9.13
N LYS A 355 21.91 -3.83 -7.92
CA LYS A 355 22.07 -5.15 -7.31
C LYS A 355 21.04 -5.35 -6.20
N VAL A 356 20.70 -6.62 -5.96
CA VAL A 356 19.82 -7.03 -4.88
C VAL A 356 20.56 -8.04 -4.02
N PHE A 357 20.58 -7.81 -2.72
CA PHE A 357 21.23 -8.67 -1.75
C PHE A 357 20.21 -9.20 -0.75
N CYS A 358 20.47 -10.40 -0.21
CA CYS A 358 19.74 -10.90 0.94
C CYS A 358 20.68 -11.39 2.04
N GLY A 359 20.25 -11.23 3.28
CA GLY A 359 20.93 -11.72 4.48
C GLY A 359 19.96 -12.52 5.34
N LYS A 360 20.39 -13.68 5.84
CA LYS A 360 19.57 -14.52 6.72
C LYS A 360 19.73 -14.09 8.17
N PHE A 361 18.62 -13.97 8.90
CA PHE A 361 18.65 -13.71 10.34
C PHE A 361 19.00 -14.97 11.11
N GLY A 362 20.08 -14.90 11.89
CA GLY A 362 20.48 -15.88 12.89
C GLY A 362 19.92 -15.58 14.28
N ALA A 363 20.58 -16.12 15.30
CA ALA A 363 20.26 -15.83 16.69
C ALA A 363 20.50 -14.34 17.01
N LYS A 364 19.63 -13.75 17.85
CA LYS A 364 19.72 -12.33 18.25
C LYS A 364 19.83 -11.36 17.07
N ASN A 365 19.14 -11.68 15.97
CA ASN A 365 19.10 -10.87 14.74
C ASN A 365 20.43 -10.74 13.99
N GLN A 366 21.48 -11.46 14.39
CA GLN A 366 22.78 -11.41 13.71
C GLN A 366 22.65 -11.88 12.26
N VAL A 367 23.27 -11.14 11.35
CA VAL A 367 23.39 -11.51 9.93
C VAL A 367 24.86 -11.77 9.66
N GLU A 368 25.21 -13.04 9.45
CA GLU A 368 26.62 -13.46 9.28
C GLU A 368 27.24 -12.91 7.99
N ASP A 369 26.45 -12.88 6.91
CA ASP A 369 26.90 -12.47 5.58
C ASP A 369 25.70 -12.03 4.72
N VAL A 370 25.96 -11.48 3.54
CA VAL A 370 24.95 -11.15 2.54
C VAL A 370 25.30 -11.77 1.19
N ILE A 371 24.29 -12.22 0.45
CA ILE A 371 24.46 -12.84 -0.86
C ILE A 371 23.78 -12.02 -1.95
N GLU A 372 24.44 -11.85 -3.10
CA GLU A 372 23.84 -11.20 -4.27
C GLU A 372 22.87 -12.16 -4.98
N LEU A 373 21.63 -11.71 -5.19
CA LEU A 373 20.64 -12.41 -6.00
C LEU A 373 20.91 -12.14 -7.49
N ARG A 374 21.87 -12.88 -8.06
CA ARG A 374 22.37 -12.64 -9.44
C ARG A 374 21.30 -12.73 -10.53
N MET A 375 20.25 -13.52 -10.31
CA MET A 375 19.17 -13.72 -11.29
C MET A 375 18.31 -12.46 -11.51
N VAL A 376 18.32 -11.54 -10.56
CA VAL A 376 17.47 -10.33 -10.57
C VAL A 376 18.27 -9.04 -10.73
N ARG A 377 19.60 -9.13 -10.83
CA ARG A 377 20.46 -7.95 -11.02
C ARG A 377 20.14 -7.21 -12.32
N HIS A 378 20.38 -5.91 -12.32
CA HIS A 378 20.28 -5.08 -13.50
C HIS A 378 21.59 -5.13 -14.31
N GLU A 379 21.54 -5.53 -15.58
CA GLU A 379 22.76 -5.71 -16.39
C GLU A 379 23.50 -4.40 -16.65
N LYS A 380 22.76 -3.31 -16.87
CA LYS A 380 23.32 -1.96 -17.10
C LYS A 380 23.53 -1.16 -15.81
N GLY A 381 23.30 -1.77 -14.64
CA GLY A 381 23.44 -1.12 -13.33
C GLY A 381 22.44 0.02 -13.05
N ALA A 382 21.23 0.01 -13.63
CA ALA A 382 20.20 0.96 -13.24
C ALA A 382 19.61 0.57 -11.88
N PRO A 383 19.22 1.54 -11.04
CA PRO A 383 18.57 1.28 -9.76
C PRO A 383 17.35 0.36 -9.87
N LEU A 384 17.25 -0.57 -8.93
CA LEU A 384 16.09 -1.46 -8.75
C LEU A 384 15.31 -1.02 -7.51
N ASP A 385 14.04 -1.41 -7.43
CA ASP A 385 13.26 -1.31 -6.20
C ASP A 385 12.84 -2.69 -5.69
N VAL A 386 12.69 -2.80 -4.38
CA VAL A 386 12.23 -4.02 -3.70
C VAL A 386 11.09 -3.65 -2.75
N GLN A 387 9.99 -4.39 -2.87
CA GLN A 387 8.83 -4.25 -1.99
C GLN A 387 8.43 -5.63 -1.50
N GLY A 388 8.01 -5.75 -0.25
CA GLY A 388 7.82 -7.05 0.35
C GLY A 388 7.39 -6.94 1.80
N SER A 389 6.69 -7.97 2.25
CA SER A 389 6.33 -8.13 3.64
C SER A 389 6.21 -9.61 3.94
N PHE A 390 6.35 -9.94 5.21
CA PHE A 390 6.17 -11.28 5.74
C PHE A 390 7.07 -12.32 5.06
N ARG A 391 6.56 -13.10 4.10
CA ARG A 391 7.31 -14.16 3.41
C ARG A 391 7.48 -13.94 1.92
N ASN A 392 6.96 -12.83 1.39
CA ASN A 392 6.90 -12.58 -0.05
C ASN A 392 7.55 -11.24 -0.39
N PHE A 393 8.14 -11.16 -1.58
CA PHE A 393 8.74 -9.94 -2.10
C PHE A 393 8.52 -9.81 -3.60
N ALA A 394 8.66 -8.59 -4.10
CA ALA A 394 8.67 -8.22 -5.50
C ALA A 394 9.88 -7.33 -5.77
N ILE A 395 10.49 -7.54 -6.94
CA ILE A 395 11.58 -6.73 -7.46
C ILE A 395 11.10 -6.06 -8.74
N PHE A 396 11.30 -4.75 -8.82
CA PHE A 396 10.96 -3.93 -9.99
C PHE A 396 12.21 -3.71 -10.82
N LYS A 397 12.15 -4.11 -12.10
CA LYS A 397 13.26 -4.02 -13.05
C LYS A 397 12.72 -3.69 -14.44
N ASP A 398 13.07 -2.54 -15.02
CA ASP A 398 12.73 -2.18 -16.41
C ASP A 398 11.23 -2.37 -16.77
N ASN A 399 10.30 -1.94 -15.92
CA ASN A 399 8.85 -2.20 -16.03
C ASN A 399 8.41 -3.67 -15.95
N GLU A 400 9.32 -4.58 -15.61
CA GLU A 400 9.03 -5.94 -15.17
C GLU A 400 8.86 -5.98 -13.65
N VAL A 401 7.98 -6.87 -13.21
CA VAL A 401 7.81 -7.22 -11.80
C VAL A 401 8.12 -8.69 -11.64
N ILE A 402 9.11 -9.00 -10.82
CA ILE A 402 9.51 -10.35 -10.47
C ILE A 402 9.11 -10.61 -9.02
N THR A 403 8.19 -11.54 -8.80
CA THR A 403 7.75 -11.94 -7.46
C THR A 403 8.53 -13.17 -6.99
N GLY A 404 8.84 -13.24 -5.70
CA GLY A 404 9.49 -14.38 -5.07
C GLY A 404 9.04 -14.55 -3.63
N ASP A 405 9.36 -15.70 -3.06
CA ASP A 405 9.05 -16.04 -1.68
C ASP A 405 10.31 -16.34 -0.88
N GLN A 406 10.12 -16.57 0.42
CA GLN A 406 11.21 -16.90 1.30
C GLN A 406 11.86 -18.26 0.99
N ASN A 407 11.14 -19.20 0.38
CA ASN A 407 11.69 -20.51 0.01
C ASN A 407 12.75 -20.37 -1.08
N TYR A 408 12.55 -19.45 -2.02
CA TYR A 408 13.57 -19.07 -3.00
C TYR A 408 14.84 -18.54 -2.32
N LEU A 409 14.69 -17.65 -1.33
CA LEU A 409 15.83 -17.08 -0.59
C LEU A 409 16.56 -18.14 0.23
N GLU A 410 15.83 -19.06 0.86
CA GLU A 410 16.41 -20.18 1.60
C GLU A 410 17.21 -21.10 0.67
N SER A 411 16.72 -21.33 -0.54
CA SER A 411 17.42 -22.09 -1.58
C SER A 411 18.71 -21.38 -2.01
N CYS A 412 18.66 -20.05 -2.22
CA CYS A 412 19.83 -19.24 -2.54
C CYS A 412 20.87 -19.27 -1.42
N TRP A 413 20.43 -19.16 -0.17
CA TRP A 413 21.28 -19.16 1.01
C TRP A 413 21.98 -20.50 1.23
N SER A 414 21.25 -21.60 1.05
CA SER A 414 21.77 -22.96 1.19
C SER A 414 22.80 -23.28 0.10
N ASN A 415 22.59 -22.77 -1.11
CA ASN A 415 23.48 -22.98 -2.25
C ASN A 415 24.53 -21.88 -2.45
N ARG A 416 24.74 -20.98 -1.48
CA ARG A 416 25.65 -19.83 -1.64
C ARG A 416 27.09 -20.20 -2.03
N HIS A 417 27.52 -21.42 -1.72
CA HIS A 417 28.85 -21.96 -2.06
C HIS A 417 28.87 -22.74 -3.39
N ASN A 418 27.72 -23.01 -4.00
CA ASN A 418 27.58 -23.77 -5.25
C ASN A 418 27.10 -22.85 -6.39
N SER A 419 27.93 -22.69 -7.42
CA SER A 419 27.74 -21.66 -8.47
C SER A 419 26.75 -22.04 -9.60
N SER A 420 25.98 -23.11 -9.48
CA SER A 420 25.39 -23.77 -10.66
C SER A 420 23.99 -24.40 -10.43
N GLY A 421 23.04 -23.62 -9.92
CA GLY A 421 21.64 -24.01 -9.92
C GLY A 421 20.74 -22.86 -10.34
N ASP A 422 20.02 -23.02 -11.44
CA ASP A 422 18.88 -22.17 -11.77
C ASP A 422 17.78 -22.47 -10.74
N MET A 423 17.66 -21.60 -9.73
CA MET A 423 16.79 -21.83 -8.59
C MET A 423 15.37 -21.41 -8.93
N GLN A 424 14.48 -22.40 -9.02
CA GLN A 424 13.05 -22.17 -9.20
C GLN A 424 12.46 -21.44 -7.98
N GLY A 425 11.50 -20.56 -8.22
CA GLY A 425 10.80 -19.82 -7.15
C GLY A 425 10.50 -18.36 -7.50
N LEU A 426 11.24 -17.78 -8.46
CA LEU A 426 10.88 -16.50 -9.05
C LEU A 426 9.76 -16.68 -10.07
N LYS A 427 8.76 -15.80 -10.01
CA LYS A 427 7.61 -15.81 -10.91
C LYS A 427 7.46 -14.44 -11.59
N LYS A 428 7.20 -14.48 -12.90
CA LYS A 428 6.81 -13.32 -13.71
C LYS A 428 5.35 -13.47 -14.10
N ILE A 429 4.49 -12.68 -13.46
CA ILE A 429 3.04 -12.74 -13.71
C ILE A 429 2.73 -11.89 -14.95
N PRO A 430 2.08 -12.43 -15.99
CA PRO A 430 1.83 -11.72 -17.25
C PRO A 430 1.13 -10.38 -17.04
N ALA A 431 0.09 -10.34 -16.22
CA ALA A 431 -0.67 -9.12 -15.91
C ALA A 431 0.18 -7.99 -15.26
N LEU A 432 1.33 -8.31 -14.67
CA LEU A 432 2.22 -7.33 -14.04
C LEU A 432 3.33 -6.83 -14.98
N GLN A 433 3.53 -7.49 -16.13
CA GLN A 433 4.64 -7.14 -17.03
C GLN A 433 4.21 -6.02 -17.99
N GLY A 434 4.97 -4.92 -18.02
CA GLY A 434 4.70 -3.82 -18.95
C GLY A 434 3.43 -3.02 -18.67
N THR A 435 2.75 -3.26 -17.53
CA THR A 435 1.49 -2.60 -17.14
C THR A 435 1.71 -1.42 -16.20
N ASN A 436 2.95 -0.90 -16.12
CA ASN A 436 3.36 0.25 -15.30
C ASN A 436 2.93 0.11 -13.83
N VAL A 437 3.21 -1.05 -13.23
CA VAL A 437 3.04 -1.29 -11.79
C VAL A 437 4.06 -0.45 -11.03
N ILE A 438 3.60 0.26 -10.00
CA ILE A 438 4.42 1.18 -9.19
C ILE A 438 4.57 0.73 -7.74
N SER A 439 3.67 -0.13 -7.26
CA SER A 439 3.75 -0.67 -5.90
C SER A 439 3.04 -2.01 -5.78
N ILE A 440 3.55 -2.88 -4.91
CA ILE A 440 2.91 -4.13 -4.52
C ILE A 440 2.86 -4.23 -3.00
N ALA A 441 1.70 -4.60 -2.48
CA ALA A 441 1.48 -4.90 -1.07
C ALA A 441 1.14 -6.38 -0.87
N PHE A 442 1.80 -7.03 0.10
CA PHE A 442 1.66 -8.46 0.37
C PHE A 442 0.94 -8.72 1.70
N GLY A 443 -0.17 -9.45 1.63
CA GLY A 443 -0.74 -10.15 2.77
C GLY A 443 -0.06 -11.50 3.01
N ASP A 444 -0.66 -12.34 3.86
CA ASP A 444 -0.13 -13.68 4.14
C ASP A 444 -0.20 -14.59 2.90
N TYR A 445 -1.29 -14.48 2.13
CA TYR A 445 -1.61 -15.37 1.01
C TYR A 445 -2.07 -14.65 -0.27
N HIS A 446 -2.25 -13.35 -0.21
CA HIS A 446 -2.68 -12.50 -1.32
C HIS A 446 -1.78 -11.29 -1.47
N TYR A 447 -1.86 -10.62 -2.61
CA TYR A 447 -1.17 -9.36 -2.84
C TYR A 447 -1.93 -8.48 -3.82
N LEU A 448 -1.67 -7.19 -3.70
CA LEU A 448 -2.26 -6.13 -4.50
C LEU A 448 -1.16 -5.46 -5.31
N ALA A 449 -1.42 -5.17 -6.58
CA ALA A 449 -0.55 -4.36 -7.41
C ALA A 449 -1.23 -3.04 -7.75
N LEU A 450 -0.57 -1.94 -7.43
CA LEU A 450 -0.98 -0.59 -7.80
C LEU A 450 -0.31 -0.20 -9.12
N HIS A 451 -1.12 0.20 -10.08
CA HIS A 451 -0.67 0.69 -11.38
C HIS A 451 -0.60 2.22 -11.38
N SER A 452 0.30 2.79 -12.19
CA SER A 452 0.47 4.25 -12.34
C SER A 452 -0.76 5.01 -12.81
N ASN A 453 -1.76 4.32 -13.38
CA ASN A 453 -3.06 4.88 -13.74
C ASN A 453 -4.05 4.92 -12.55
N GLY A 454 -3.63 4.56 -11.34
CA GLY A 454 -4.45 4.56 -10.13
C GLY A 454 -5.40 3.36 -10.02
N LYS A 455 -5.29 2.36 -10.89
CA LYS A 455 -6.02 1.09 -10.79
C LYS A 455 -5.24 0.10 -9.93
N ILE A 456 -5.97 -0.78 -9.23
CA ILE A 456 -5.40 -1.82 -8.39
C ILE A 456 -5.82 -3.16 -8.96
N THR A 457 -4.89 -4.10 -9.07
CA THR A 457 -5.17 -5.50 -9.39
C THR A 457 -4.85 -6.39 -8.20
N SER A 458 -5.59 -7.49 -8.06
CA SER A 458 -5.52 -8.40 -6.91
C SER A 458 -5.14 -9.81 -7.34
N TYR A 459 -4.35 -10.50 -6.51
CA TYR A 459 -3.78 -11.82 -6.80
C TYR A 459 -3.62 -12.69 -5.56
N GLY A 460 -3.45 -14.00 -5.76
CA GLY A 460 -3.22 -14.97 -4.70
C GLY A 460 -4.49 -15.66 -4.20
N THR A 461 -4.55 -15.93 -2.89
CA THR A 461 -5.62 -16.71 -2.23
C THR A 461 -6.31 -15.89 -1.14
N GLU A 462 -7.65 -15.95 -1.10
CA GLU A 462 -8.43 -15.47 0.04
C GLU A 462 -8.82 -16.62 0.96
N ASN A 463 -8.16 -16.72 2.13
CA ASN A 463 -8.45 -17.79 3.07
C ASN A 463 -9.86 -17.64 3.66
N GLY A 464 -10.60 -18.75 3.75
CA GLY A 464 -11.95 -18.79 4.29
C GLY A 464 -12.99 -17.97 3.51
N GLY A 465 -12.66 -17.50 2.30
CA GLY A 465 -13.52 -16.60 1.53
C GLY A 465 -13.72 -15.27 2.26
N CYS A 466 -12.73 -14.85 3.06
CA CYS A 466 -12.80 -13.61 3.83
C CYS A 466 -12.75 -12.35 2.96
N GLY A 467 -12.63 -12.48 1.64
CA GLY A 467 -12.75 -11.34 0.76
C GLY A 467 -11.50 -10.50 0.59
N SER A 468 -10.32 -10.97 1.04
CA SER A 468 -9.07 -10.19 1.00
C SER A 468 -8.65 -9.76 -0.40
N LEU A 469 -9.15 -10.47 -1.43
CA LEU A 469 -8.93 -10.10 -2.83
C LEU A 469 -9.74 -8.87 -3.28
N GLY A 470 -10.85 -8.55 -2.61
CA GLY A 470 -11.70 -7.39 -2.94
C GLY A 470 -12.52 -7.55 -4.22
N LEU A 471 -12.74 -8.79 -4.67
CA LEU A 471 -13.43 -9.15 -5.92
C LEU A 471 -14.78 -9.82 -5.68
N GLY A 472 -15.17 -10.03 -4.42
CA GLY A 472 -16.37 -10.78 -4.06
C GLY A 472 -17.51 -9.88 -3.59
N MET A 473 -18.59 -10.52 -3.15
CA MET A 473 -19.69 -9.86 -2.45
C MET A 473 -20.03 -10.70 -1.22
N ASN A 474 -20.32 -10.03 -0.09
CA ASN A 474 -20.65 -10.73 1.15
C ASN A 474 -21.87 -11.63 0.94
N ASP A 475 -21.77 -12.85 1.45
CA ASP A 475 -22.81 -13.88 1.36
C ASP A 475 -23.20 -14.29 -0.09
N ASP A 476 -22.39 -13.95 -1.11
CA ASP A 476 -22.65 -14.29 -2.50
C ASP A 476 -21.36 -14.68 -3.26
N ASN A 477 -21.03 -15.96 -3.20
CA ASN A 477 -19.87 -16.51 -3.89
C ASN A 477 -20.00 -16.47 -5.42
N LEU A 478 -21.21 -16.29 -5.98
CA LEU A 478 -21.40 -16.30 -7.43
C LEU A 478 -20.78 -15.04 -8.07
N VAL A 479 -20.83 -13.92 -7.37
CA VAL A 479 -20.14 -12.69 -7.77
C VAL A 479 -18.62 -12.91 -7.83
N GLY A 480 -18.05 -13.52 -6.79
CA GLY A 480 -16.62 -13.88 -6.78
C GLY A 480 -16.26 -14.84 -7.91
N LYS A 481 -17.10 -15.84 -8.19
CA LYS A 481 -16.92 -16.76 -9.34
C LYS A 481 -16.93 -16.02 -10.67
N ALA A 482 -17.84 -15.07 -10.86
CA ALA A 482 -17.92 -14.24 -12.04
C ALA A 482 -16.73 -13.27 -12.18
N ARG A 483 -16.01 -12.99 -11.09
CA ARG A 483 -14.71 -12.29 -11.10
C ARG A 483 -13.50 -13.24 -11.19
N GLY A 484 -13.73 -14.54 -11.39
CA GLY A 484 -12.68 -15.53 -11.65
C GLY A 484 -12.11 -16.22 -10.39
N ILE A 485 -12.84 -16.19 -9.27
CA ILE A 485 -12.47 -16.91 -8.04
C ILE A 485 -13.12 -18.31 -8.02
N VAL A 486 -12.36 -19.34 -7.71
CA VAL A 486 -12.86 -20.67 -7.36
C VAL A 486 -12.80 -20.84 -5.85
N TYR A 487 -13.91 -21.27 -5.27
CA TYR A 487 -14.01 -21.56 -3.85
C TYR A 487 -13.86 -23.05 -3.60
N ASP A 488 -12.95 -23.43 -2.72
CA ASP A 488 -12.83 -24.82 -2.27
C ASP A 488 -14.06 -25.22 -1.42
N GLN A 489 -14.40 -26.51 -1.42
CA GLN A 489 -15.59 -27.00 -0.70
C GLN A 489 -15.36 -27.20 0.81
N PHE A 490 -14.11 -27.30 1.25
CA PHE A 490 -13.78 -27.75 2.61
C PHE A 490 -13.57 -26.58 3.58
N ASN A 491 -12.76 -25.62 3.17
CA ASN A 491 -12.34 -24.47 3.96
C ASN A 491 -12.86 -23.15 3.38
N ASN A 492 -13.55 -23.18 2.23
CA ASN A 492 -14.03 -22.03 1.49
C ASN A 492 -12.91 -21.08 1.05
N ASN A 493 -11.67 -21.55 0.86
CA ASN A 493 -10.62 -20.67 0.36
C ASN A 493 -10.92 -20.31 -1.11
N GLY A 494 -10.81 -19.03 -1.44
CA GLY A 494 -10.94 -18.52 -2.80
C GLY A 494 -9.58 -18.45 -3.47
N GLN A 495 -9.46 -19.02 -4.68
CA GLN A 495 -8.26 -18.92 -5.52
C GLN A 495 -8.62 -18.37 -6.88
N LEU A 496 -7.77 -17.49 -7.41
CA LEU A 496 -7.95 -16.99 -8.77
C LEU A 496 -7.64 -18.07 -9.81
N LEU A 497 -8.48 -18.13 -10.84
CA LEU A 497 -8.23 -18.96 -12.02
C LEU A 497 -6.99 -18.48 -12.79
N PRO A 498 -6.26 -19.38 -13.49
CA PRO A 498 -5.10 -19.00 -14.32
C PRO A 498 -5.41 -17.88 -15.33
N HIS A 499 -6.63 -17.87 -15.90
CA HIS A 499 -7.12 -16.81 -16.78
C HIS A 499 -6.97 -15.41 -16.18
N ALA A 500 -7.22 -15.26 -14.86
CA ALA A 500 -7.13 -14.00 -14.15
C ALA A 500 -5.70 -13.44 -14.05
N TYR A 501 -4.67 -14.29 -14.20
CA TYR A 501 -3.25 -13.86 -14.19
C TYR A 501 -2.78 -13.30 -15.54
N THR A 502 -3.57 -13.44 -16.61
CA THR A 502 -3.24 -12.90 -17.93
C THR A 502 -3.41 -11.37 -17.96
N THR A 503 -4.56 -10.87 -17.50
CA THR A 503 -4.92 -9.44 -17.54
C THR A 503 -5.02 -8.79 -16.15
N GLY A 504 -5.09 -9.60 -15.09
CA GLY A 504 -5.33 -9.14 -13.72
C GLY A 504 -6.82 -8.92 -13.45
N ARG A 505 -7.18 -8.86 -12.15
CA ARG A 505 -8.55 -8.55 -11.72
C ARG A 505 -8.55 -7.23 -10.97
N GLN A 506 -9.21 -6.24 -11.54
CA GLN A 506 -9.22 -4.88 -11.01
C GLN A 506 -10.16 -4.77 -9.82
N ILE A 507 -9.72 -4.05 -8.79
CA ILE A 507 -10.56 -3.76 -7.65
C ILE A 507 -11.57 -2.66 -8.01
N TRP A 508 -12.85 -2.94 -7.77
CA TRP A 508 -13.94 -2.01 -8.06
C TRP A 508 -14.39 -1.30 -6.78
N PHE A 509 -14.20 0.02 -6.75
CA PHE A 509 -14.70 0.88 -5.66
C PHE A 509 -16.14 1.35 -5.86
N ASP A 510 -16.64 1.27 -7.10
CA ASP A 510 -18.03 1.58 -7.42
C ASP A 510 -18.93 0.37 -7.12
N ALA A 511 -19.71 0.47 -6.03
CA ALA A 511 -20.61 -0.59 -5.59
C ALA A 511 -21.65 -0.97 -6.66
N ARG A 512 -22.02 -0.05 -7.56
CA ARG A 512 -22.99 -0.29 -8.64
C ARG A 512 -22.52 -1.36 -9.62
N LYS A 513 -21.20 -1.54 -9.79
CA LYS A 513 -20.66 -2.62 -10.63
C LYS A 513 -20.90 -3.99 -10.01
N ASN A 514 -20.75 -4.11 -8.69
CA ASN A 514 -21.03 -5.36 -7.99
C ASN A 514 -22.53 -5.67 -7.98
N GLU A 515 -23.38 -4.65 -7.85
CA GLU A 515 -24.83 -4.79 -7.97
C GLU A 515 -25.23 -5.24 -9.39
N TRP A 516 -24.70 -4.61 -10.44
CA TRP A 516 -24.92 -5.04 -11.82
C TRP A 516 -24.47 -6.48 -12.04
N LEU A 517 -23.27 -6.84 -11.59
CA LEU A 517 -22.76 -8.19 -11.75
C LEU A 517 -23.68 -9.21 -11.04
N LYS A 518 -24.13 -8.88 -9.83
CA LYS A 518 -25.09 -9.70 -9.07
C LYS A 518 -26.40 -9.89 -9.84
N GLU A 519 -26.95 -8.82 -10.39
CA GLU A 519 -28.19 -8.87 -11.18
C GLU A 519 -28.04 -9.78 -12.41
N VAL A 520 -26.90 -9.72 -13.10
CA VAL A 520 -26.64 -10.54 -14.30
C VAL A 520 -26.45 -12.02 -13.96
N VAL A 521 -25.69 -12.34 -12.90
CA VAL A 521 -25.42 -13.74 -12.55
C VAL A 521 -26.64 -14.44 -11.92
N HIS A 522 -27.51 -13.67 -11.25
CA HIS A 522 -28.77 -14.16 -10.68
C HIS A 522 -29.99 -13.85 -11.55
N ASP A 523 -29.81 -13.55 -12.83
CA ASP A 523 -30.91 -13.14 -13.71
C ASP A 523 -32.04 -14.19 -13.74
N GLN A 524 -33.18 -13.81 -13.17
CA GLN A 524 -34.37 -14.65 -13.12
C GLN A 524 -35.25 -14.51 -14.37
N ALA A 525 -35.16 -13.39 -15.08
CA ALA A 525 -36.02 -13.10 -16.23
C ALA A 525 -35.74 -14.07 -17.39
N HIS A 526 -34.45 -14.41 -17.59
CA HIS A 526 -34.02 -15.35 -18.63
C HIS A 526 -33.52 -16.67 -18.02
N ALA A 527 -34.12 -17.10 -16.91
CA ALA A 527 -33.57 -18.22 -16.16
C ALA A 527 -33.60 -19.56 -16.90
N GLU A 528 -34.67 -19.82 -17.65
CA GLU A 528 -34.82 -21.03 -18.46
C GLU A 528 -33.85 -21.01 -19.65
N GLU A 529 -33.77 -19.88 -20.35
CA GLU A 529 -32.91 -19.70 -21.53
C GLU A 529 -31.42 -19.81 -21.19
N SER A 530 -31.01 -19.28 -20.04
CA SER A 530 -29.61 -19.27 -19.61
C SER A 530 -29.20 -20.44 -18.72
N ALA A 531 -30.13 -21.36 -18.39
CA ALA A 531 -29.89 -22.45 -17.44
C ALA A 531 -28.67 -23.30 -17.81
N SER A 532 -28.64 -23.84 -19.03
CA SER A 532 -27.56 -24.73 -19.48
C SER A 532 -26.21 -24.02 -19.56
N ARG A 533 -26.18 -22.72 -19.92
CA ARG A 533 -24.91 -21.98 -19.99
C ARG A 533 -24.39 -21.58 -18.61
N ARG A 534 -25.28 -21.29 -17.66
CA ARG A 534 -24.88 -21.06 -16.27
C ARG A 534 -24.38 -22.33 -15.59
N GLU A 535 -24.99 -23.48 -15.89
CA GLU A 535 -24.48 -24.77 -15.45
C GLU A 535 -23.07 -25.04 -16.00
N LEU A 536 -22.84 -24.75 -17.29
CA LEU A 536 -21.52 -24.86 -17.90
C LEU A 536 -20.50 -23.93 -17.21
N PHE A 537 -20.87 -22.67 -16.97
CA PHE A 537 -20.05 -21.70 -16.23
C PHE A 537 -19.71 -22.18 -14.80
N LEU A 538 -20.63 -22.86 -14.12
CA LEU A 538 -20.43 -23.33 -12.75
C LEU A 538 -19.62 -24.64 -12.66
N SER A 539 -19.60 -25.44 -13.72
CA SER A 539 -18.99 -26.77 -13.75
C SER A 539 -17.62 -26.82 -14.44
N ASP A 540 -17.33 -25.89 -15.36
CA ASP A 540 -16.07 -25.85 -16.10
C ASP A 540 -15.29 -24.56 -15.81
N HIS A 541 -14.13 -24.72 -15.16
CA HIS A 541 -13.24 -23.62 -14.78
C HIS A 541 -12.64 -22.85 -15.97
N ASN A 542 -12.52 -23.47 -17.15
CA ASN A 542 -12.07 -22.74 -18.34
C ASN A 542 -13.16 -21.79 -18.82
N VAL A 543 -14.41 -22.27 -18.86
CA VAL A 543 -15.57 -21.43 -19.21
C VAL A 543 -15.74 -20.31 -18.19
N GLN A 544 -15.62 -20.63 -16.89
CA GLN A 544 -15.64 -19.63 -15.83
C GLN A 544 -14.57 -18.55 -16.03
N GLY A 545 -13.35 -18.95 -16.39
CA GLY A 545 -12.22 -18.06 -16.64
C GLY A 545 -12.51 -17.08 -17.77
N GLU A 546 -12.98 -17.57 -18.93
CA GLU A 546 -13.32 -16.73 -20.07
C GLU A 546 -14.49 -15.78 -19.78
N VAL A 547 -15.58 -16.29 -19.20
CA VAL A 547 -16.73 -15.46 -18.80
C VAL A 547 -16.31 -14.37 -17.80
N SER A 548 -15.39 -14.70 -16.88
CA SER A 548 -14.88 -13.71 -15.93
C SER A 548 -14.07 -12.60 -16.58
N GLU A 549 -13.32 -12.90 -17.65
CA GLU A 549 -12.61 -11.87 -18.41
C GLU A 549 -13.58 -10.97 -19.18
N TRP A 550 -14.66 -11.53 -19.72
CA TRP A 550 -15.69 -10.73 -20.37
C TRP A 550 -16.32 -9.74 -19.39
N PHE A 551 -16.71 -10.18 -18.19
CA PHE A 551 -17.19 -9.28 -17.14
C PHE A 551 -16.17 -8.22 -16.73
N GLU A 552 -14.89 -8.58 -16.71
CA GLU A 552 -13.82 -7.63 -16.41
C GLU A 552 -13.70 -6.54 -17.48
N GLN A 553 -13.81 -6.89 -18.77
CA GLN A 553 -13.83 -5.92 -19.88
C GLN A 553 -15.04 -4.98 -19.81
N GLU A 554 -16.22 -5.52 -19.53
CA GLU A 554 -17.42 -4.71 -19.29
C GLU A 554 -17.21 -3.73 -18.12
N GLY A 555 -16.65 -4.20 -17.01
CA GLY A 555 -16.34 -3.38 -15.85
C GLY A 555 -15.31 -2.27 -16.14
N ARG A 556 -14.28 -2.56 -16.96
CA ARG A 556 -13.30 -1.56 -17.42
C ARG A 556 -13.94 -0.48 -18.29
N ALA A 557 -14.89 -0.85 -19.13
CA ALA A 557 -15.58 0.11 -20.00
C ALA A 557 -16.34 1.20 -19.24
N TRP A 558 -16.80 0.91 -18.01
CA TRP A 558 -17.46 1.90 -17.15
C TRP A 558 -16.50 2.98 -16.65
N ASP A 559 -15.19 2.72 -16.62
CA ASP A 559 -14.17 3.63 -16.10
C ASP A 559 -13.47 4.45 -17.19
N GLN A 560 -13.97 4.43 -18.43
CA GLN A 560 -13.33 5.15 -19.54
C GLN A 560 -13.44 6.68 -19.42
N ASP A 561 -14.41 7.20 -18.68
CA ASP A 561 -14.51 8.64 -18.40
C ASP A 561 -13.45 9.08 -17.38
N GLY A 562 -12.33 9.57 -17.90
CA GLY A 562 -11.23 10.11 -17.09
C GLY A 562 -11.53 11.47 -16.46
N GLY A 563 -12.64 12.13 -16.78
CA GLY A 563 -12.92 13.50 -16.36
C GLY A 563 -11.94 14.54 -16.92
N GLU A 564 -12.05 15.78 -16.43
CA GLU A 564 -11.20 16.91 -16.86
C GLU A 564 -9.72 16.76 -16.44
N ASP A 565 -9.43 15.93 -15.44
CA ASP A 565 -8.10 15.70 -14.90
C ASP A 565 -7.44 14.40 -15.41
N GLY A 566 -8.18 13.55 -16.13
CA GLY A 566 -7.70 12.27 -16.64
C GLY A 566 -7.45 11.21 -15.55
N LEU A 567 -7.89 11.45 -14.30
CA LEU A 567 -7.71 10.53 -13.17
C LEU A 567 -8.96 9.67 -12.92
N GLY A 568 -10.10 10.04 -13.48
CA GLY A 568 -11.37 9.35 -13.32
C GLY A 568 -11.99 9.47 -11.92
N ALA A 569 -13.08 8.73 -11.72
CA ALA A 569 -13.86 8.75 -10.48
C ALA A 569 -13.07 8.26 -9.26
N TYR A 570 -12.30 7.18 -9.43
CA TYR A 570 -11.51 6.55 -8.37
C TYR A 570 -10.06 6.40 -8.82
N PHE A 571 -9.15 7.09 -8.14
CA PHE A 571 -7.71 7.02 -8.40
C PHE A 571 -6.98 6.62 -7.13
N ALA A 572 -6.45 5.40 -7.08
CA ALA A 572 -5.69 4.92 -5.93
C ALA A 572 -4.30 5.57 -5.88
N LEU A 573 -3.94 6.07 -4.71
CA LEU A 573 -2.62 6.61 -4.39
C LEU A 573 -1.74 5.54 -3.75
N GLN A 574 -2.31 4.63 -2.99
CA GLN A 574 -1.55 3.64 -2.24
C GLN A 574 -2.38 2.39 -2.00
N VAL A 575 -1.68 1.25 -1.91
CA VAL A 575 -2.22 -0.04 -1.48
C VAL A 575 -1.48 -0.52 -0.25
N SER A 576 -2.21 -1.23 0.61
CA SER A 576 -1.63 -1.96 1.72
C SER A 576 -2.34 -3.28 1.92
N ALA A 577 -1.59 -4.30 2.33
CA ALA A 577 -2.10 -5.63 2.61
C ALA A 577 -1.25 -6.22 3.74
N ALA A 578 -1.91 -6.88 4.68
CA ALA A 578 -1.26 -7.62 5.75
C ALA A 578 -2.22 -8.58 6.41
N GLY A 579 -1.71 -9.70 6.92
CA GLY A 579 -2.56 -10.76 7.42
C GLY A 579 -3.59 -11.13 6.35
N TRP A 580 -4.87 -11.03 6.69
CA TRP A 580 -6.00 -11.36 5.82
C TRP A 580 -6.85 -10.13 5.49
N GLN A 581 -6.28 -8.94 5.57
CA GLN A 581 -6.92 -7.71 5.15
C GLN A 581 -6.12 -6.95 4.09
N SER A 582 -6.84 -6.04 3.45
CA SER A 582 -6.37 -5.18 2.39
C SER A 582 -6.95 -3.78 2.60
N GLY A 583 -6.25 -2.79 2.08
CA GLY A 583 -6.73 -1.43 2.05
C GLY A 583 -6.08 -0.59 0.97
N ALA A 584 -6.72 0.52 0.64
CA ALA A 584 -6.24 1.48 -0.33
C ALA A 584 -6.61 2.92 0.04
N LEU A 585 -5.68 3.83 -0.23
CA LEU A 585 -5.92 5.27 -0.16
C LEU A 585 -6.32 5.73 -1.55
N VAL A 586 -7.50 6.31 -1.69
CA VAL A 586 -8.12 6.60 -2.99
C VAL A 586 -8.57 8.06 -3.03
N LEU A 587 -8.27 8.74 -4.14
CA LEU A 587 -8.90 10.01 -4.48
C LEU A 587 -10.24 9.74 -5.14
N VAL A 588 -11.33 10.24 -4.53
CA VAL A 588 -12.69 10.03 -5.05
C VAL A 588 -13.27 11.34 -5.58
N ASN A 589 -13.48 11.39 -6.89
CA ASN A 589 -14.24 12.45 -7.52
C ASN A 589 -15.73 12.10 -7.45
N GLU A 590 -16.43 12.69 -6.49
CA GLU A 590 -17.84 12.38 -6.23
C GLU A 590 -18.76 12.73 -7.41
N ASP A 591 -18.44 13.76 -8.19
CA ASP A 591 -19.27 14.19 -9.32
C ASP A 591 -19.23 13.14 -10.44
N LEU A 592 -18.04 12.62 -10.76
CA LEU A 592 -17.89 11.50 -11.69
C LEU A 592 -18.45 10.19 -11.12
N ALA A 593 -18.26 9.93 -9.83
CA ALA A 593 -18.78 8.72 -9.19
C ALA A 593 -20.32 8.69 -9.17
N LYS A 594 -20.98 9.84 -9.08
CA LYS A 594 -22.47 9.94 -9.11
C LYS A 594 -23.03 9.92 -10.53
N LYS A 595 -22.23 10.25 -11.55
CA LYS A 595 -22.64 10.20 -12.95
C LYS A 595 -23.10 8.77 -13.27
N GLU A 596 -24.25 8.63 -13.92
CA GLU A 596 -24.64 7.32 -14.44
C GLU A 596 -23.67 6.92 -15.55
N PRO A 597 -23.20 5.66 -15.58
CA PRO A 597 -22.36 5.20 -16.67
C PRO A 597 -23.10 5.39 -17.98
N SER A 598 -22.40 5.87 -19.01
CA SER A 598 -22.97 6.17 -20.33
C SER A 598 -23.50 4.94 -21.08
N ASN A 599 -23.22 3.73 -20.58
CA ASN A 599 -23.48 2.48 -21.27
C ASN A 599 -24.84 1.91 -20.85
N ASN A 600 -25.62 1.57 -21.88
CA ASN A 600 -27.05 1.34 -21.83
C ASN A 600 -27.43 0.14 -20.96
N ARG A 601 -28.47 0.29 -20.13
CA ARG A 601 -29.02 -0.70 -19.17
C ARG A 601 -29.82 -1.83 -19.86
N GLU A 602 -29.69 -2.02 -21.16
CA GLU A 602 -30.75 -2.64 -21.98
C GLU A 602 -30.75 -4.17 -22.01
N ASP A 603 -29.67 -4.87 -21.64
CA ASP A 603 -29.75 -6.31 -21.43
C ASP A 603 -28.89 -6.76 -20.24
N ARG A 604 -29.56 -7.29 -19.22
CA ARG A 604 -28.96 -7.83 -17.99
C ARG A 604 -28.89 -9.36 -18.02
N SER A 605 -29.01 -9.96 -19.19
CA SER A 605 -28.94 -11.41 -19.34
C SER A 605 -27.51 -11.95 -19.22
N PHE A 606 -27.39 -13.17 -18.68
CA PHE A 606 -26.11 -13.85 -18.55
C PHE A 606 -25.43 -14.02 -19.93
N PRO A 607 -24.12 -13.75 -20.07
CA PRO A 607 -23.47 -13.68 -21.37
C PRO A 607 -23.42 -15.03 -22.10
N ARG A 608 -23.49 -15.00 -23.42
CA ARG A 608 -23.28 -16.16 -24.31
C ARG A 608 -22.06 -15.90 -25.19
N LEU A 609 -20.98 -16.66 -24.97
CA LEU A 609 -19.68 -16.43 -25.61
C LEU A 609 -19.27 -17.58 -26.54
N LYS A 610 -18.38 -17.24 -27.49
CA LYS A 610 -17.58 -18.22 -28.26
C LYS A 610 -16.24 -18.42 -27.56
N LEU A 611 -16.00 -19.64 -27.09
CA LEU A 611 -14.86 -19.97 -26.22
C LEU A 611 -13.57 -20.20 -27.00
N SER A 612 -12.44 -20.14 -26.31
CA SER A 612 -11.10 -20.29 -26.88
C SER A 612 -10.85 -21.66 -27.50
N ASP A 613 -11.49 -22.70 -26.96
CA ASP A 613 -11.42 -24.08 -27.45
C ASP A 613 -12.38 -24.40 -28.60
N GLY A 614 -13.12 -23.39 -29.10
CA GLY A 614 -14.06 -23.52 -30.20
C GLY A 614 -15.47 -23.96 -29.78
N ARG A 615 -15.72 -24.23 -28.50
CA ARG A 615 -17.09 -24.46 -28.00
C ARG A 615 -17.89 -23.16 -28.04
N GLU A 616 -19.18 -23.29 -28.34
CA GLU A 616 -20.16 -22.22 -28.24
C GLU A 616 -21.02 -22.44 -27.00
N MET A 617 -21.23 -21.40 -26.18
CA MET A 617 -22.12 -21.51 -25.03
C MET A 617 -23.58 -21.77 -25.50
N PRO A 618 -24.33 -22.65 -24.83
CA PRO A 618 -25.71 -22.96 -25.21
C PRO A 618 -26.65 -21.78 -24.94
N GLY A 619 -27.75 -21.70 -25.69
CA GLY A 619 -28.78 -20.65 -25.56
C GLY A 619 -29.28 -20.15 -26.91
N GLU A 620 -30.37 -19.39 -26.88
CA GLU A 620 -31.00 -18.79 -28.07
C GLU A 620 -30.58 -17.32 -28.24
N LYS A 621 -30.08 -16.67 -27.18
CA LYS A 621 -29.51 -15.32 -27.22
C LYS A 621 -28.38 -15.23 -28.26
N GLU A 622 -28.28 -14.12 -28.99
CA GLU A 622 -27.10 -13.85 -29.84
C GLU A 622 -25.81 -13.82 -29.02
N PHE A 623 -24.66 -14.05 -29.68
CA PHE A 623 -23.37 -14.04 -28.99
C PHE A 623 -22.98 -12.64 -28.55
N ASP A 624 -22.57 -12.50 -27.29
CA ASP A 624 -22.02 -11.27 -26.76
C ASP A 624 -20.60 -11.03 -27.32
N GLU A 625 -20.35 -9.79 -27.75
CA GLU A 625 -19.05 -9.39 -28.28
C GLU A 625 -18.04 -9.09 -27.16
N TRP A 626 -16.75 -9.22 -27.48
CA TRP A 626 -15.65 -8.85 -26.59
C TRP A 626 -15.25 -7.40 -26.85
N ARG A 627 -15.31 -6.52 -25.84
CA ARG A 627 -15.00 -5.09 -26.02
C ARG A 627 -13.55 -4.83 -26.42
N GLU A 628 -12.62 -5.56 -25.84
CA GLU A 628 -11.17 -5.41 -26.08
C GLU A 628 -10.61 -6.56 -26.94
N GLY A 629 -11.49 -7.39 -27.49
CA GLY A 629 -11.12 -8.68 -28.06
C GLY A 629 -10.85 -9.74 -26.98
N ARG A 630 -10.88 -11.02 -27.37
CA ARG A 630 -10.56 -12.12 -26.46
C ARG A 630 -9.04 -12.19 -26.25
N PRO A 631 -8.55 -12.16 -24.99
CA PRO A 631 -7.12 -12.27 -24.72
C PRO A 631 -6.54 -13.63 -25.12
N ASP A 632 -5.23 -13.66 -25.36
CA ASP A 632 -4.47 -14.90 -25.45
C ASP A 632 -4.13 -15.40 -24.05
N PHE A 633 -4.93 -16.34 -23.54
CA PHE A 633 -4.85 -16.77 -22.15
C PHE A 633 -3.58 -17.59 -21.87
N GLN A 634 -2.75 -17.09 -20.95
CA GLN A 634 -1.54 -17.78 -20.51
C GLN A 634 -1.86 -18.70 -19.34
N LEU A 635 -2.31 -19.92 -19.62
CA LEU A 635 -2.81 -20.85 -18.60
C LEU A 635 -1.74 -21.65 -17.85
N ASN A 636 -0.47 -21.57 -18.27
CA ASN A 636 0.64 -22.35 -17.73
C ASN A 636 1.45 -21.63 -16.63
N THR A 637 0.91 -20.54 -16.07
CA THR A 637 1.62 -19.64 -15.13
C THR A 637 1.51 -20.03 -13.66
#